data_AF-A0A1I0QNF6-F1
#
_entry.id   AF-A0A1I0QNF6-F1
#
_cell.length_a   1.000
_cell.length_b   1.000
_cell.length_c   1.000
_cell.angle_alpha   90.00
_cell.angle_beta   90.00
_cell.angle_gamma   90.00
#
_symmetry.space_group_name_H-M   'P 1'
#
loop_
_entity.id
_entity.type
_entity.pdbx_description
1 polymer ?
#
loop_
_entity_poly.entity_id
_entity_poly.type
_entity_poly.pdbx_seq_one_letter_code
_entity_poly.pdbx_strand_id
1 'polypeptide(L)'
;MKNYIKHDPWSIIEEGFVPEYNQISESIFSLGNGMFGQRANFEEKYSGETLLGNYVAGVYYPDKTRVGWWKNGYPEYFAKVLNAANWVGININLAGEELDLATAEVSNFRRELNMKEGWLKRSFEAKLPSGNKVKVEATRFCSMARTKVGAIAYTVTPLNFSGEAQVTPYVDFDVMNADSNYDEKFWVEQEKEADLEFSYVLASTKKTDFWVATGMEFSIEGAWTQSAKSAVEREKYVEVTETGTIEEGKSFTIYKYAANISSMYFDKNELVNVCKQEVEGAVTAGFDALLQEHKDAWASKWEKSDIIIEGDVSAQQGIRFNIFQLNQTYTGEDERLNIGPKGFTGEKYGGSTYWDTEAYCLAFYLATSDQEVAKNLVLYRYKHLQKAIENAEKLGFKNGAALYPMVTMNGEECHNEWEITFEEIHRNGAIAYAIFDYINYHGDEDYLIDYGLEVLIAISRFWAQRVHWSKNKGQYVMHGVTGPNEYENNVNNNWYTSKMALWTLEYTLEGLAKYEGTDKLNALLQKLNFKGAEETEKWEDILENMYLGYDEEKGVFLQQDGFLDKDLMPVGDIAAGERPINQNWSWDRILRSCFIKQADTLQGIYLFEDEYDLETIERNFDFYEPMTVHESSLSPCVHSILAAKLGRKEKAYEMYLRTARLDLDDYNNDTEDGCHTTSMAGTWMSFAKGFAGMRVRNGELYFNPFLPDHWDGYSFKIKFRERNLTIAARKGEVEISNESAEALKLYVFDKAREVGANASVKVAM
;
A
#
# COMPACT_ATOMS: atom_id res chain seq x y z
N MET A 1 -5.64 -4.35 -20.87
CA MET A 1 -5.07 -5.55 -20.23
C MET A 1 -3.89 -6.05 -21.05
N LYS A 2 -2.75 -6.21 -20.41
CA LYS A 2 -1.49 -6.69 -21.01
C LYS A 2 -1.21 -8.07 -20.40
N ASN A 3 -1.27 -9.14 -21.19
CA ASN A 3 -1.11 -10.51 -20.69
C ASN A 3 0.25 -11.10 -21.10
N TYR A 4 1.31 -10.62 -20.47
CA TYR A 4 2.69 -11.03 -20.76
C TYR A 4 3.39 -11.74 -19.59
N ILE A 5 2.76 -11.75 -18.41
CA ILE A 5 3.23 -12.47 -17.22
C ILE A 5 2.80 -13.94 -17.30
N LYS A 6 3.74 -14.87 -17.12
CA LYS A 6 3.42 -16.30 -17.02
C LYS A 6 2.83 -16.62 -15.66
N HIS A 7 1.81 -17.48 -15.63
CA HIS A 7 1.21 -17.98 -14.39
C HIS A 7 2.16 -18.98 -13.71
N ASP A 8 2.56 -18.66 -12.49
CA ASP A 8 3.31 -19.53 -11.58
C ASP A 8 2.84 -19.25 -10.14
N PRO A 9 2.67 -20.27 -9.29
CA PRO A 9 2.12 -20.08 -7.95
C PRO A 9 3.01 -19.29 -6.99
N TRP A 10 4.31 -19.14 -7.27
CA TRP A 10 5.27 -18.49 -6.36
C TRP A 10 6.14 -17.43 -7.05
N SER A 11 6.05 -17.31 -8.37
CA SER A 11 6.89 -16.41 -9.12
C SER A 11 6.08 -15.53 -10.06
N ILE A 12 6.53 -14.29 -10.26
CA ILE A 12 6.15 -13.48 -11.40
C ILE A 12 7.23 -13.66 -12.45
N ILE A 13 6.85 -14.08 -13.66
CA ILE A 13 7.80 -14.44 -14.72
C ILE A 13 7.45 -13.68 -16.00
N GLU A 14 8.42 -12.93 -16.52
CA GLU A 14 8.41 -12.31 -17.84
C GLU A 14 9.40 -13.06 -18.73
N GLU A 15 8.96 -13.52 -19.90
CA GLU A 15 9.81 -14.16 -20.91
C GLU A 15 9.79 -13.36 -22.21
N GLY A 16 10.96 -13.08 -22.76
CA GLY A 16 11.13 -12.09 -23.82
C GLY A 16 11.16 -10.66 -23.26
N PHE A 17 11.87 -9.78 -23.96
CA PHE A 17 11.98 -8.37 -23.57
C PHE A 17 11.13 -7.52 -24.52
N VAL A 18 10.16 -6.79 -23.96
CA VAL A 18 9.29 -5.85 -24.68
C VAL A 18 9.58 -4.45 -24.13
N PRO A 19 10.37 -3.61 -24.84
CA PRO A 19 10.79 -2.29 -24.34
C PRO A 19 9.61 -1.40 -23.91
N GLU A 20 8.48 -1.48 -24.61
CA GLU A 20 7.27 -0.69 -24.35
C GLU A 20 6.60 -1.05 -23.01
N TYR A 21 6.91 -2.21 -22.44
CA TYR A 21 6.38 -2.64 -21.13
C TYR A 21 7.41 -2.47 -20.01
N ASN A 22 8.59 -1.89 -20.28
CA ASN A 22 9.67 -1.85 -19.31
C ASN A 22 9.27 -1.12 -18.01
N GLN A 23 8.61 0.04 -18.07
CA GLN A 23 8.17 0.76 -16.86
C GLN A 23 7.11 -0.01 -16.04
N ILE A 24 6.29 -0.83 -16.69
CA ILE A 24 5.31 -1.71 -16.03
C ILE A 24 6.04 -2.84 -15.32
N SER A 25 6.97 -3.51 -16.01
CA SER A 25 7.81 -4.56 -15.44
C SER A 25 8.70 -4.02 -14.31
N GLU A 26 9.17 -2.78 -14.39
CA GLU A 26 9.87 -2.11 -13.28
C GLU A 26 9.00 -1.98 -12.03
N SER A 27 7.71 -1.65 -12.17
CA SER A 27 6.76 -1.61 -11.06
C SER A 27 6.52 -3.01 -10.48
N ILE A 28 6.08 -3.96 -11.33
CA ILE A 28 5.65 -5.31 -10.90
C ILE A 28 6.78 -6.06 -10.20
N PHE A 29 8.02 -5.92 -10.67
CA PHE A 29 9.17 -6.65 -10.13
C PHE A 29 9.93 -5.85 -9.04
N SER A 30 9.32 -4.80 -8.48
CA SER A 30 9.92 -3.96 -7.43
C SER A 30 10.23 -4.76 -6.15
N LEU A 31 11.36 -4.43 -5.51
CA LEU A 31 11.81 -5.00 -4.25
C LEU A 31 11.76 -3.96 -3.12
N GLY A 32 11.64 -4.40 -1.87
CA GLY A 32 11.55 -3.53 -0.70
C GLY A 32 11.53 -4.32 0.60
N ASN A 33 11.74 -3.64 1.72
CA ASN A 33 11.87 -4.29 3.03
C ASN A 33 11.35 -3.47 4.22
N GLY A 34 10.43 -2.53 3.97
CA GLY A 34 9.90 -1.60 4.96
C GLY A 34 10.79 -0.39 5.25
N MET A 35 12.11 -0.50 5.04
CA MET A 35 13.07 0.59 5.25
C MET A 35 13.41 1.33 3.96
N PHE A 36 13.54 0.62 2.85
CA PHE A 36 13.63 1.19 1.52
C PHE A 36 13.06 0.24 0.47
N GLY A 37 12.86 0.75 -0.75
CA GLY A 37 12.50 -0.09 -1.90
C GLY A 37 13.04 0.44 -3.20
N GLN A 38 13.21 -0.47 -4.15
CA GLN A 38 13.88 -0.28 -5.42
C GLN A 38 13.01 -0.87 -6.53
N ARG A 39 12.62 -0.04 -7.49
CA ARG A 39 11.98 -0.47 -8.74
C ARG A 39 12.88 -1.44 -9.49
N ALA A 40 12.31 -2.29 -10.34
CA ALA A 40 13.03 -3.32 -11.09
C ALA A 40 13.91 -2.79 -12.25
N ASN A 41 14.48 -1.59 -12.09
CA ASN A 41 15.41 -0.98 -13.03
C ASN A 41 16.62 -1.91 -13.25
N PHE A 42 17.16 -1.93 -14.47
CA PHE A 42 18.36 -2.71 -14.79
C PHE A 42 19.58 -2.18 -14.06
N GLU A 43 20.47 -3.09 -13.67
CA GLU A 43 21.75 -2.76 -13.04
C GLU A 43 22.67 -2.05 -14.05
N GLU A 44 22.77 -2.59 -15.26
CA GLU A 44 23.47 -1.97 -16.37
C GLU A 44 22.70 -0.80 -17.00
N LYS A 45 23.39 -0.08 -17.88
CA LYS A 45 22.80 1.00 -18.64
C LYS A 45 21.60 0.50 -19.45
N TYR A 46 20.55 1.32 -19.42
CA TYR A 46 19.40 1.19 -20.29
C TYR A 46 19.00 2.57 -20.78
N SER A 47 19.12 2.82 -22.09
CA SER A 47 18.80 4.14 -22.68
C SER A 47 17.35 4.28 -23.16
N GLY A 48 16.53 3.23 -23.01
CA GLY A 48 15.10 3.26 -23.32
C GLY A 48 14.27 3.91 -22.20
N GLU A 49 12.94 3.87 -22.36
CA GLU A 49 12.02 4.43 -21.37
C GLU A 49 12.05 3.65 -20.04
N THR A 50 12.35 4.35 -18.95
CA THR A 50 12.52 3.82 -17.60
C THR A 50 12.07 4.86 -16.60
N LEU A 51 11.57 4.42 -15.44
CA LEU A 51 11.38 5.27 -14.27
C LEU A 51 12.32 4.77 -13.18
N LEU A 52 13.46 5.44 -13.02
CA LEU A 52 14.40 5.13 -11.95
C LEU A 52 13.77 5.45 -10.60
N GLY A 53 13.73 4.49 -9.68
CA GLY A 53 13.14 4.72 -8.36
C GLY A 53 13.79 3.89 -7.25
N ASN A 54 14.44 4.58 -6.31
CA ASN A 54 14.78 4.07 -4.98
C ASN A 54 14.09 4.97 -3.94
N TYR A 55 13.38 4.41 -2.98
CA TYR A 55 12.62 5.20 -2.00
C TYR A 55 13.03 4.81 -0.60
N VAL A 56 13.42 5.78 0.22
CA VAL A 56 13.80 5.57 1.63
C VAL A 56 12.63 5.97 2.52
N ALA A 57 12.20 5.04 3.38
CA ALA A 57 11.00 5.20 4.18
C ALA A 57 11.06 6.44 5.09
N GLY A 58 9.98 7.22 5.08
CA GLY A 58 9.84 8.44 5.89
C GLY A 58 10.61 9.66 5.39
N VAL A 59 11.40 9.54 4.30
CA VAL A 59 12.15 10.67 3.74
C VAL A 59 11.32 11.36 2.66
N TYR A 60 10.76 12.53 3.01
CA TYR A 60 9.85 13.28 2.14
C TYR A 60 10.28 14.73 1.95
N TYR A 61 9.69 15.38 0.95
CA TYR A 61 9.88 16.79 0.64
C TYR A 61 8.56 17.56 0.52
N PRO A 62 8.45 18.75 1.12
CA PRO A 62 7.29 19.64 0.97
C PRO A 62 7.43 20.43 -0.34
N ASP A 63 6.95 19.83 -1.43
CA ASP A 63 6.92 20.48 -2.74
C ASP A 63 5.82 21.54 -2.75
N LYS A 64 6.12 22.75 -3.22
CA LYS A 64 5.19 23.88 -3.06
C LYS A 64 3.90 23.60 -3.82
N THR A 65 2.75 23.92 -3.21
CA THR A 65 1.44 23.68 -3.82
C THR A 65 1.32 24.41 -5.14
N ARG A 66 0.92 23.67 -6.18
CA ARG A 66 0.61 24.18 -7.52
C ARG A 66 -0.88 24.00 -7.78
N VAL A 67 -1.60 25.11 -7.92
CA VAL A 67 -3.03 25.13 -8.24
C VAL A 67 -3.33 26.21 -9.26
N GLY A 68 -4.38 26.03 -10.06
CA GLY A 68 -4.86 27.08 -10.97
C GLY A 68 -5.41 28.29 -10.21
N TRP A 69 -6.18 28.04 -9.14
CA TRP A 69 -6.83 29.08 -8.34
C TRP A 69 -6.79 28.72 -6.86
N TRP A 70 -6.19 29.60 -6.05
CA TRP A 70 -6.09 29.38 -4.60
C TRP A 70 -7.45 29.46 -3.91
N LYS A 71 -7.68 28.58 -2.92
CA LYS A 71 -8.81 28.60 -2.00
C LYS A 71 -8.29 28.74 -0.57
N ASN A 72 -8.96 29.55 0.25
CA ASN A 72 -8.61 29.67 1.66
C ASN A 72 -8.77 28.30 2.33
N GLY A 73 -7.73 27.86 3.04
CA GLY A 73 -7.67 26.53 3.62
C GLY A 73 -6.76 25.55 2.87
N TYR A 74 -6.35 25.85 1.63
CA TYR A 74 -5.41 24.98 0.91
C TYR A 74 -4.07 24.85 1.64
N PRO A 75 -3.43 23.66 1.56
CA PRO A 75 -2.11 23.47 2.11
C PRO A 75 -1.06 24.20 1.27
N GLU A 76 0.03 24.61 1.92
CA GLU A 76 1.12 25.35 1.28
C GLU A 76 2.06 24.46 0.45
N TYR A 77 2.01 23.14 0.70
CA TYR A 77 2.81 22.14 0.00
C TYR A 77 2.03 20.83 -0.21
N PHE A 78 2.49 20.03 -1.17
CA PHE A 78 2.18 18.62 -1.33
C PHE A 78 3.43 17.81 -0.96
N ALA A 79 3.35 17.02 0.11
CA ALA A 79 4.47 16.19 0.54
C ALA A 79 4.64 14.96 -0.36
N LYS A 80 5.88 14.63 -0.71
CA LYS A 80 6.21 13.44 -1.52
C LYS A 80 7.45 12.74 -1.01
N VAL A 81 7.43 11.41 -0.96
CA VAL A 81 8.62 10.57 -0.79
C VAL A 81 9.53 10.79 -1.99
N LEU A 82 10.82 10.94 -1.71
CA LEU A 82 11.79 11.26 -2.74
C LEU A 82 12.38 10.00 -3.38
N ASN A 83 12.65 10.11 -4.68
CA ASN A 83 13.62 9.23 -5.32
C ASN A 83 15.00 9.52 -4.69
N ALA A 84 15.61 8.51 -4.11
CA ALA A 84 16.91 8.51 -3.46
C ALA A 84 17.98 7.91 -4.40
N ALA A 85 19.18 7.68 -3.89
CA ALA A 85 20.30 7.24 -4.72
C ALA A 85 20.01 5.94 -5.48
N ASN A 86 20.36 5.88 -6.77
CA ASN A 86 20.49 4.63 -7.49
C ASN A 86 21.70 3.87 -6.95
N TRP A 87 21.44 2.86 -6.14
CA TRP A 87 22.45 1.99 -5.55
C TRP A 87 22.69 0.72 -6.38
N VAL A 88 21.80 0.38 -7.32
CA VAL A 88 21.92 -0.88 -8.10
C VAL A 88 22.85 -0.78 -9.30
N GLY A 89 23.24 0.43 -9.69
CA GLY A 89 24.01 0.72 -10.89
C GLY A 89 25.34 -0.04 -11.04
N ILE A 90 25.53 -0.70 -12.17
CA ILE A 90 26.75 -1.40 -12.60
C ILE A 90 26.92 -1.21 -14.11
N ASN A 91 27.70 -0.22 -14.54
CA ASN A 91 28.01 -0.08 -15.97
C ASN A 91 29.02 -1.17 -16.40
N ILE A 92 28.75 -1.77 -17.55
CA ILE A 92 29.54 -2.87 -18.11
C ILE A 92 30.02 -2.47 -19.50
N ASN A 93 31.34 -2.38 -19.67
CA ASN A 93 31.98 -2.21 -20.97
C ASN A 93 32.77 -3.47 -21.32
N LEU A 94 32.50 -4.05 -22.49
CA LEU A 94 33.10 -5.30 -22.95
C LEU A 94 33.77 -5.05 -24.31
N ALA A 95 35.09 -5.20 -24.37
CA ALA A 95 35.90 -4.97 -25.57
C ALA A 95 35.65 -3.59 -26.22
N GLY A 96 35.44 -2.55 -25.41
CA GLY A 96 35.25 -1.17 -25.85
C GLY A 96 33.78 -0.78 -26.12
N GLU A 97 32.82 -1.67 -25.89
CA GLU A 97 31.40 -1.42 -26.12
C GLU A 97 30.57 -1.56 -24.84
N GLU A 98 29.65 -0.62 -24.60
CA GLU A 98 28.80 -0.60 -23.42
C GLU A 98 27.59 -1.53 -23.59
N LEU A 99 27.26 -2.31 -22.56
CA LEU A 99 26.06 -3.14 -22.55
C LEU A 99 24.82 -2.28 -22.32
N ASP A 100 23.96 -2.21 -23.34
CA ASP A 100 22.67 -1.49 -23.28
C ASP A 100 21.59 -2.26 -24.04
N LEU A 101 20.60 -2.78 -23.31
CA LEU A 101 19.51 -3.60 -23.86
C LEU A 101 18.56 -2.81 -24.77
N ALA A 102 18.55 -1.47 -24.71
CA ALA A 102 17.77 -0.66 -25.63
C ALA A 102 18.35 -0.65 -27.06
N THR A 103 19.65 -0.97 -27.21
CA THR A 103 20.35 -0.96 -28.49
C THR A 103 20.80 -2.34 -28.97
N ALA A 104 20.89 -3.31 -28.06
CA ALA A 104 21.29 -4.67 -28.36
C ALA A 104 20.15 -5.53 -28.95
N GLU A 105 20.52 -6.55 -29.72
CA GLU A 105 19.59 -7.63 -30.08
C GLU A 105 19.49 -8.60 -28.90
N VAL A 106 18.37 -8.56 -28.17
CA VAL A 106 18.13 -9.34 -26.95
C VAL A 106 17.44 -10.67 -27.28
N SER A 107 17.94 -11.77 -26.70
CA SER A 107 17.38 -13.11 -26.82
C SER A 107 17.47 -13.85 -25.48
N ASN A 108 16.73 -14.96 -25.33
CA ASN A 108 16.71 -15.76 -24.10
C ASN A 108 16.44 -14.93 -22.82
N PHE A 109 15.70 -13.82 -22.96
CA PHE A 109 15.38 -12.95 -21.84
C PHE A 109 14.37 -13.61 -20.92
N ARG A 110 14.67 -13.59 -19.62
CA ARG A 110 13.76 -14.00 -18.56
C ARG A 110 13.97 -13.10 -17.33
N ARG A 111 12.89 -12.56 -16.79
CA ARG A 111 12.86 -11.88 -15.49
C ARG A 111 11.94 -12.65 -14.56
N GLU A 112 12.40 -12.91 -13.35
CA GLU A 112 11.68 -13.68 -12.34
C GLU A 112 11.77 -12.98 -10.98
N LEU A 113 10.62 -12.62 -10.44
CA LEU A 113 10.48 -12.26 -9.04
C LEU A 113 9.98 -13.49 -8.30
N ASN A 114 10.84 -14.10 -7.49
CA ASN A 114 10.46 -15.22 -6.64
C ASN A 114 9.87 -14.66 -5.34
N MET A 115 8.55 -14.73 -5.19
CA MET A 115 7.85 -14.16 -4.04
C MET A 115 8.08 -14.99 -2.77
N LYS A 116 8.32 -16.30 -2.92
CA LYS A 116 8.56 -17.21 -1.79
C LYS A 116 9.85 -16.87 -1.05
N GLU A 117 10.88 -16.57 -1.82
CA GLU A 117 12.25 -16.37 -1.34
C GLU A 117 12.71 -14.90 -1.42
N GLY A 118 11.94 -14.03 -2.06
CA GLY A 118 12.09 -12.57 -2.05
C GLY A 118 13.17 -11.96 -2.93
N TRP A 119 13.70 -12.72 -3.89
CA TRP A 119 14.73 -12.24 -4.82
C TRP A 119 14.17 -11.95 -6.21
N LEU A 120 14.85 -11.03 -6.92
CA LEU A 120 14.66 -10.75 -8.34
C LEU A 120 15.84 -11.33 -9.13
N LYS A 121 15.56 -12.18 -10.11
CA LYS A 121 16.55 -12.70 -11.06
C LYS A 121 16.22 -12.24 -12.48
N ARG A 122 17.23 -11.85 -13.23
CA ARG A 122 17.14 -11.54 -14.66
C ARG A 122 18.25 -12.27 -15.42
N SER A 123 17.91 -12.89 -16.53
CA SER A 123 18.87 -13.58 -17.39
C SER A 123 18.58 -13.27 -18.85
N PHE A 124 19.62 -13.05 -19.66
CA PHE A 124 19.47 -12.78 -21.08
C PHE A 124 20.76 -13.04 -21.85
N GLU A 125 20.62 -13.17 -23.17
CA GLU A 125 21.72 -13.05 -24.12
C GLU A 125 21.54 -11.77 -24.93
N ALA A 126 22.58 -10.94 -24.98
CA ALA A 126 22.61 -9.71 -25.76
C ALA A 126 23.67 -9.82 -26.83
N LYS A 127 23.30 -9.53 -28.08
CA LYS A 127 24.24 -9.30 -29.17
C LYS A 127 24.35 -7.79 -29.37
N LEU A 128 25.52 -7.27 -29.03
CA LEU A 128 25.83 -5.85 -29.13
C LEU A 128 25.98 -5.41 -30.60
N PRO A 129 25.89 -4.10 -30.90
CA PRO A 129 26.09 -3.56 -32.26
C PRO A 129 27.37 -4.03 -32.96
N SER A 130 28.47 -4.25 -32.24
CA SER A 130 29.71 -4.82 -32.81
C SER A 130 29.57 -6.27 -33.32
N GLY A 131 28.54 -6.99 -32.90
CA GLY A 131 28.36 -8.43 -33.12
C GLY A 131 28.88 -9.31 -31.98
N ASN A 132 29.52 -8.72 -30.96
CA ASN A 132 29.87 -9.40 -29.72
C ASN A 132 28.60 -9.89 -29.00
N LYS A 133 28.65 -11.11 -28.48
CA LYS A 133 27.55 -11.75 -27.77
C LYS A 133 27.92 -12.00 -26.33
N VAL A 134 27.04 -11.64 -25.41
CA VAL A 134 27.22 -11.82 -23.98
C VAL A 134 25.98 -12.45 -23.36
N LYS A 135 26.17 -13.37 -22.43
CA LYS A 135 25.13 -13.87 -21.54
C LYS A 135 25.27 -13.20 -20.17
N VAL A 136 24.17 -12.75 -19.61
CA VAL A 136 24.11 -12.15 -18.28
C VAL A 136 23.12 -12.91 -17.40
N GLU A 137 23.46 -13.07 -16.13
CA GLU A 137 22.56 -13.50 -15.06
C GLU A 137 22.75 -12.59 -13.84
N ALA A 138 21.72 -11.80 -13.51
CA ALA A 138 21.71 -10.89 -12.37
C ALA A 138 20.70 -11.39 -11.33
N THR A 139 21.10 -11.51 -10.07
CA THR A 139 20.20 -11.81 -8.94
C THR A 139 20.39 -10.73 -7.87
N ARG A 140 19.29 -10.15 -7.37
CA ARG A 140 19.34 -9.15 -6.31
C ARG A 140 18.20 -9.27 -5.32
N PHE A 141 18.40 -8.68 -4.14
CA PHE A 141 17.39 -8.56 -3.10
C PHE A 141 17.65 -7.35 -2.20
N CYS A 142 16.58 -6.78 -1.63
CA CYS A 142 16.65 -5.91 -0.46
C CYS A 142 16.48 -6.80 0.77
N SER A 143 17.47 -6.86 1.66
CA SER A 143 17.46 -7.85 2.74
C SER A 143 16.30 -7.59 3.72
N MET A 144 15.52 -8.64 4.00
CA MET A 144 14.46 -8.59 5.02
C MET A 144 15.02 -8.85 6.42
N ALA A 145 16.20 -9.48 6.52
CA ALA A 145 16.87 -9.75 7.79
C ALA A 145 17.79 -8.60 8.21
N ARG A 146 18.45 -7.96 7.24
CA ARG A 146 19.32 -6.80 7.42
C ARG A 146 18.73 -5.62 6.66
N THR A 147 17.71 -4.98 7.22
CA THR A 147 16.83 -4.01 6.54
C THR A 147 17.52 -2.80 5.92
N LYS A 148 18.77 -2.52 6.29
CA LYS A 148 19.59 -1.45 5.71
C LYS A 148 20.31 -1.83 4.43
N VAL A 149 20.43 -3.13 4.11
CA VAL A 149 21.35 -3.68 3.11
C VAL A 149 20.62 -4.21 1.87
N GLY A 150 21.16 -3.90 0.70
CA GLY A 150 20.85 -4.54 -0.58
C GLY A 150 22.09 -5.27 -1.14
N ALA A 151 21.87 -6.36 -1.87
CA ALA A 151 22.96 -7.13 -2.47
C ALA A 151 22.62 -7.59 -3.89
N ILE A 152 23.65 -7.65 -4.75
CA ILE A 152 23.55 -8.03 -6.16
C ILE A 152 24.67 -9.03 -6.47
N ALA A 153 24.32 -10.10 -7.18
CA ALA A 153 25.25 -10.97 -7.89
C ALA A 153 24.99 -10.84 -9.39
N TYR A 154 25.95 -10.26 -10.13
CA TYR A 154 25.83 -9.98 -11.56
C TYR A 154 26.89 -10.78 -12.34
N THR A 155 26.46 -11.84 -13.01
CA THR A 155 27.34 -12.78 -13.72
C THR A 155 27.34 -12.48 -15.20
N VAL A 156 28.53 -12.38 -15.79
CA VAL A 156 28.74 -12.08 -17.22
C VAL A 156 29.54 -13.21 -17.86
N THR A 157 29.09 -13.67 -19.04
CA THR A 157 29.79 -14.67 -19.86
C THR A 157 29.93 -14.17 -21.30
N PRO A 158 31.13 -13.80 -21.75
CA PRO A 158 31.40 -13.50 -23.16
C PRO A 158 31.24 -14.78 -23.99
N LEU A 159 30.45 -14.76 -25.06
CA LEU A 159 30.09 -15.99 -25.80
C LEU A 159 30.91 -16.23 -27.07
N ASN A 160 31.50 -15.18 -27.65
CA ASN A 160 32.23 -15.26 -28.92
C ASN A 160 33.44 -14.31 -29.00
N PHE A 161 33.91 -13.81 -27.86
CA PHE A 161 35.02 -12.87 -27.82
C PHE A 161 35.77 -12.93 -26.49
N SER A 162 37.02 -12.49 -26.53
CA SER A 162 37.90 -12.24 -25.39
C SER A 162 38.45 -10.83 -25.52
N GLY A 163 38.87 -10.21 -24.42
CA GLY A 163 39.44 -8.86 -24.49
C GLY A 163 39.52 -8.16 -23.15
N GLU A 164 39.77 -6.85 -23.22
CA GLU A 164 39.65 -5.97 -22.06
C GLU A 164 38.16 -5.72 -21.76
N ALA A 165 37.83 -5.64 -20.48
CA ALA A 165 36.52 -5.24 -19.99
C ALA A 165 36.68 -4.25 -18.83
N GLN A 166 35.66 -3.44 -18.63
CA GLN A 166 35.56 -2.51 -17.51
C GLN A 166 34.23 -2.74 -16.80
N VAL A 167 34.29 -2.88 -15.49
CA VAL A 167 33.12 -2.96 -14.60
C VAL A 167 33.13 -1.71 -13.73
N THR A 168 32.05 -0.95 -13.76
CA THR A 168 31.93 0.33 -13.04
C THR A 168 30.66 0.34 -12.20
N PRO A 169 30.67 -0.24 -10.98
CA PRO A 169 29.62 -0.04 -10.01
C PRO A 169 29.61 1.41 -9.53
N TYR A 170 28.43 1.95 -9.29
CA TYR A 170 28.26 3.35 -8.88
C TYR A 170 27.13 3.55 -7.88
N VAL A 171 27.18 4.69 -7.17
CA VAL A 171 26.05 5.26 -6.44
C VAL A 171 25.76 6.62 -7.06
N ASP A 172 24.52 6.80 -7.53
CA ASP A 172 24.08 8.04 -8.17
C ASP A 172 22.93 8.70 -7.41
N PHE A 173 23.22 9.82 -6.76
CA PHE A 173 22.27 10.66 -6.03
C PHE A 173 21.83 11.89 -6.86
N ASP A 174 22.28 12.03 -8.12
CA ASP A 174 21.87 13.12 -9.01
C ASP A 174 20.49 12.87 -9.67
N VAL A 175 19.56 12.38 -8.86
CA VAL A 175 18.22 11.95 -9.26
C VAL A 175 17.19 13.09 -9.23
N MET A 176 16.06 12.85 -9.88
CA MET A 176 14.92 13.75 -9.91
C MET A 176 13.63 12.93 -9.80
N ASN A 177 12.66 13.46 -9.07
CA ASN A 177 11.30 12.95 -9.09
C ASN A 177 10.62 13.38 -10.39
N ALA A 178 10.07 12.42 -11.13
CA ALA A 178 9.28 12.62 -12.34
C ALA A 178 8.05 13.51 -12.10
N ASP A 179 7.49 13.48 -10.88
CA ASP A 179 6.29 14.24 -10.52
C ASP A 179 6.59 15.64 -9.89
N SER A 180 7.83 16.13 -9.95
CA SER A 180 8.23 17.44 -9.38
C SER A 180 7.38 18.60 -9.92
N ASN A 181 6.80 19.43 -9.03
CA ASN A 181 5.88 20.50 -9.45
C ASN A 181 6.57 21.61 -10.26
N TYR A 182 7.89 21.76 -10.08
CA TYR A 182 8.70 22.87 -10.60
C TYR A 182 10.00 22.40 -11.28
N ASP A 183 10.05 21.14 -11.70
CA ASP A 183 11.22 20.54 -12.35
C ASP A 183 12.53 20.69 -11.54
N GLU A 184 12.41 20.66 -10.21
CA GLU A 184 13.52 20.87 -9.27
C GLU A 184 14.04 19.54 -8.73
N LYS A 185 15.37 19.40 -8.61
CA LYS A 185 16.01 18.33 -7.83
C LYS A 185 15.97 18.64 -6.34
N PHE A 186 15.59 17.68 -5.50
CA PHE A 186 15.33 17.91 -4.07
C PHE A 186 16.51 17.65 -3.13
N TRP A 187 17.59 17.06 -3.64
CA TRP A 187 18.78 16.69 -2.88
C TRP A 187 19.92 17.70 -2.99
N VAL A 188 20.61 17.93 -1.88
CA VAL A 188 21.84 18.71 -1.75
C VAL A 188 22.95 17.79 -1.26
N GLU A 189 24.04 17.71 -2.01
CA GLU A 189 25.23 16.97 -1.56
C GLU A 189 25.78 17.58 -0.27
N GLN A 190 26.06 16.73 0.72
CA GLN A 190 26.75 17.13 1.95
C GLN A 190 28.19 16.64 1.93
N GLU A 191 28.38 15.37 1.54
CA GLU A 191 29.67 14.70 1.50
C GLU A 191 29.62 13.59 0.45
N LYS A 192 30.77 13.25 -0.13
CA LYS A 192 30.96 12.06 -0.95
C LYS A 192 32.42 11.64 -0.85
N GLU A 193 32.65 10.35 -1.02
CA GLU A 193 33.99 9.79 -1.11
C GLU A 193 33.96 8.59 -2.06
N ALA A 194 34.80 8.62 -3.09
CA ALA A 194 35.05 7.46 -3.92
C ALA A 194 36.40 6.85 -3.51
N ASP A 195 36.34 5.82 -2.68
CA ASP A 195 37.48 4.99 -2.31
C ASP A 195 37.37 3.58 -2.90
N LEU A 196 38.51 2.92 -3.10
CA LEU A 196 38.59 1.60 -3.75
C LEU A 196 37.92 0.48 -2.95
N GLU A 197 37.81 0.61 -1.63
CA GLU A 197 37.17 -0.37 -0.75
C GLU A 197 35.73 0.06 -0.45
N PHE A 198 35.50 1.31 -0.01
CA PHE A 198 34.18 1.80 0.34
C PHE A 198 33.88 3.16 -0.28
N SER A 199 32.85 3.25 -1.11
CA SER A 199 32.41 4.50 -1.73
C SER A 199 31.02 4.89 -1.27
N TYR A 200 30.76 6.19 -1.03
CA TYR A 200 29.44 6.66 -0.60
C TYR A 200 29.11 8.07 -1.08
N VAL A 201 27.81 8.37 -1.08
CA VAL A 201 27.27 9.72 -1.19
C VAL A 201 26.36 9.99 0.00
N LEU A 202 26.54 11.13 0.64
CA LEU A 202 25.68 11.68 1.68
C LEU A 202 24.96 12.90 1.12
N ALA A 203 23.64 12.85 1.08
CA ALA A 203 22.81 13.96 0.63
C ALA A 203 21.74 14.31 1.65
N SER A 204 21.32 15.58 1.65
CA SER A 204 20.19 16.05 2.45
C SER A 204 19.10 16.68 1.59
N THR A 205 17.87 16.62 2.07
CA THR A 205 16.73 17.27 1.42
C THR A 205 16.79 18.78 1.63
N LYS A 206 16.51 19.59 0.59
CA LYS A 206 16.64 21.06 0.63
C LYS A 206 15.85 21.78 1.74
N LYS A 207 14.71 21.25 2.19
CA LYS A 207 13.76 21.94 3.09
C LYS A 207 13.50 21.21 4.40
N THR A 208 13.38 19.89 4.35
CA THR A 208 13.06 19.04 5.51
C THR A 208 14.29 18.59 6.29
N ASP A 209 15.49 18.81 5.73
CA ASP A 209 16.77 18.45 6.35
C ASP A 209 16.83 16.98 6.81
N PHE A 210 16.19 16.07 6.08
CA PHE A 210 16.47 14.64 6.15
C PHE A 210 17.76 14.34 5.42
N TRP A 211 18.62 13.52 6.02
CA TRP A 211 19.91 13.12 5.45
C TRP A 211 19.88 11.64 5.13
N VAL A 212 20.46 11.26 3.99
CA VAL A 212 20.58 9.88 3.56
C VAL A 212 22.00 9.62 3.08
N ALA A 213 22.65 8.64 3.69
CA ALA A 213 23.90 8.06 3.21
C ALA A 213 23.59 6.80 2.42
N THR A 214 24.06 6.76 1.17
CA THR A 214 24.09 5.53 0.38
C THR A 214 25.53 5.17 0.07
N GLY A 215 25.95 3.99 0.50
CA GLY A 215 27.31 3.49 0.32
C GLY A 215 27.33 2.14 -0.35
N MET A 216 28.47 1.80 -0.96
CA MET A 216 28.69 0.54 -1.65
C MET A 216 30.12 0.02 -1.49
N GLU A 217 30.24 -1.29 -1.62
CA GLU A 217 31.48 -2.02 -1.88
C GLU A 217 31.19 -3.13 -2.89
N PHE A 218 32.19 -3.54 -3.66
CA PHE A 218 32.04 -4.65 -4.60
C PHE A 218 33.31 -5.48 -4.75
N SER A 219 33.13 -6.73 -5.18
CA SER A 219 34.20 -7.64 -5.58
C SER A 219 33.87 -8.31 -6.92
N ILE A 220 34.90 -8.80 -7.61
CA ILE A 220 34.75 -9.59 -8.83
C ILE A 220 35.43 -10.94 -8.62
N GLU A 221 34.69 -12.02 -8.87
CA GLU A 221 35.17 -13.40 -8.75
C GLU A 221 35.03 -14.16 -10.07
N GLY A 222 35.67 -15.33 -10.17
CA GLY A 222 35.62 -16.19 -11.35
C GLY A 222 36.72 -15.86 -12.37
N ALA A 223 36.40 -15.94 -13.66
CA ALA A 223 37.36 -15.75 -14.75
C ALA A 223 37.61 -14.27 -15.07
N TRP A 224 38.04 -13.51 -14.07
CA TRP A 224 38.42 -12.11 -14.17
C TRP A 224 39.86 -11.94 -13.72
N THR A 225 40.70 -11.37 -14.58
CA THR A 225 42.08 -11.00 -14.19
C THR A 225 42.17 -9.49 -14.11
N GLN A 226 42.19 -8.98 -12.89
CA GLN A 226 42.30 -7.56 -12.60
C GLN A 226 43.64 -7.00 -13.13
N SER A 227 43.56 -5.85 -13.79
CA SER A 227 44.74 -5.10 -14.25
C SER A 227 44.86 -3.74 -13.58
N ALA A 228 43.73 -3.06 -13.30
CA ALA A 228 43.70 -1.75 -12.65
C ALA A 228 42.35 -1.50 -11.96
N LYS A 229 42.35 -0.63 -10.95
CA LYS A 229 41.15 -0.09 -10.30
C LYS A 229 41.31 1.42 -10.15
N SER A 230 40.24 2.17 -10.36
CA SER A 230 40.22 3.63 -10.20
C SER A 230 38.89 4.08 -9.65
N ALA A 231 38.90 5.09 -8.78
CA ALA A 231 37.70 5.72 -8.24
C ALA A 231 37.51 7.11 -8.86
N VAL A 232 36.26 7.49 -9.11
CA VAL A 232 35.89 8.80 -9.67
C VAL A 232 34.72 9.38 -8.89
N GLU A 233 34.82 10.68 -8.61
CA GLU A 233 33.77 11.47 -8.00
C GLU A 233 33.25 12.53 -8.98
N ARG A 234 31.94 12.74 -8.98
CA ARG A 234 31.29 13.92 -9.55
C ARG A 234 30.17 14.39 -8.61
N GLU A 235 29.51 15.49 -8.93
CA GLU A 235 28.42 15.99 -8.07
C GLU A 235 27.39 14.88 -7.83
N LYS A 236 27.13 14.59 -6.54
CA LYS A 236 26.18 13.59 -6.03
C LYS A 236 26.44 12.17 -6.50
N TYR A 237 27.66 11.85 -6.90
CA TYR A 237 27.94 10.58 -7.54
C TYR A 237 29.35 10.09 -7.24
N VAL A 238 29.46 8.79 -7.03
CA VAL A 238 30.72 8.07 -6.88
C VAL A 238 30.68 6.80 -7.73
N GLU A 239 31.80 6.48 -8.38
CA GLU A 239 32.00 5.22 -9.07
C GLU A 239 33.38 4.66 -8.80
N VAL A 240 33.47 3.35 -8.95
CA VAL A 240 34.75 2.64 -8.89
C VAL A 240 34.82 1.72 -10.11
N THR A 241 35.76 2.00 -11.00
CA THR A 241 35.98 1.21 -12.22
C THR A 241 37.10 0.21 -11.99
N GLU A 242 36.82 -1.06 -12.23
CA GLU A 242 37.83 -2.10 -12.33
C GLU A 242 38.01 -2.53 -13.79
N THR A 243 39.24 -2.43 -14.29
CA THR A 243 39.63 -2.93 -15.60
C THR A 243 40.28 -4.29 -15.45
N GLY A 244 39.92 -5.21 -16.34
CA GLY A 244 40.47 -6.56 -16.36
C GLY A 244 40.37 -7.19 -17.73
N THR A 245 40.82 -8.44 -17.82
CA THR A 245 40.71 -9.25 -19.04
C THR A 245 39.70 -10.36 -18.87
N ILE A 246 38.91 -10.59 -19.91
CA ILE A 246 37.87 -11.61 -20.01
C ILE A 246 38.20 -12.60 -21.13
N GLU A 247 37.74 -13.84 -20.97
CA GLU A 247 37.95 -14.93 -21.91
C GLU A 247 36.62 -15.49 -22.42
N GLU A 248 36.56 -15.80 -23.71
CA GLU A 248 35.43 -16.46 -24.36
C GLU A 248 35.01 -17.72 -23.59
N GLY A 249 33.70 -17.83 -23.34
CA GLY A 249 33.06 -18.97 -22.70
C GLY A 249 33.29 -19.09 -21.18
N LYS A 250 34.06 -18.17 -20.57
CA LYS A 250 34.31 -18.18 -19.12
C LYS A 250 33.56 -17.04 -18.43
N SER A 251 32.93 -17.37 -17.31
CA SER A 251 32.11 -16.42 -16.55
C SER A 251 32.90 -15.75 -15.43
N PHE A 252 32.56 -14.50 -15.13
CA PHE A 252 32.93 -13.81 -13.91
C PHE A 252 31.67 -13.22 -13.26
N THR A 253 31.70 -13.04 -11.94
CA THR A 253 30.56 -12.54 -11.16
C THR A 253 30.99 -11.33 -10.36
N ILE A 254 30.20 -10.27 -10.46
CA ILE A 254 30.34 -9.05 -9.69
C ILE A 254 29.38 -9.15 -8.51
N TYR A 255 29.92 -9.10 -7.30
CA TYR A 255 29.13 -9.00 -6.09
C TYR A 255 29.15 -7.54 -5.64
N LYS A 256 27.99 -6.91 -5.55
CA LYS A 256 27.84 -5.54 -5.05
C LYS A 256 26.98 -5.54 -3.79
N TYR A 257 27.47 -4.91 -2.74
CA TYR A 257 26.76 -4.72 -1.48
C TYR A 257 26.56 -3.23 -1.27
N ALA A 258 25.36 -2.83 -0.86
CA ALA A 258 25.04 -1.44 -0.62
C ALA A 258 24.22 -1.29 0.66
N ALA A 259 24.32 -0.12 1.30
CA ALA A 259 23.49 0.26 2.43
C ALA A 259 22.85 1.63 2.22
N ASN A 260 21.62 1.81 2.70
CA ASN A 260 20.88 3.07 2.69
C ASN A 260 20.52 3.47 4.13
N ILE A 261 21.16 4.51 4.66
CA ILE A 261 21.02 4.93 6.06
C ILE A 261 20.42 6.34 6.11
N SER A 262 19.35 6.51 6.88
CA SER A 262 18.63 7.79 6.99
C SER A 262 18.74 8.40 8.39
N SER A 263 18.76 9.73 8.45
CA SER A 263 18.67 10.52 9.69
C SER A 263 17.34 10.35 10.42
N MET A 264 16.38 9.63 9.84
CA MET A 264 15.21 9.15 10.56
C MET A 264 15.60 8.17 11.68
N TYR A 265 16.70 7.42 11.53
CA TYR A 265 17.04 6.33 12.45
C TYR A 265 18.34 6.56 13.21
N PHE A 266 19.22 7.41 12.70
CA PHE A 266 20.54 7.68 13.29
C PHE A 266 20.84 9.18 13.30
N ASP A 267 21.77 9.60 14.16
CA ASP A 267 22.25 10.98 14.13
C ASP A 267 22.93 11.30 12.79
N LYS A 268 22.75 12.52 12.29
CA LYS A 268 23.27 12.96 10.98
C LYS A 268 24.78 12.78 10.88
N ASN A 269 25.51 12.94 11.98
CA ASN A 269 26.97 12.83 12.03
C ASN A 269 27.45 11.37 12.08
N GLU A 270 26.55 10.41 12.30
CA GLU A 270 26.89 8.99 12.38
C GLU A 270 26.55 8.22 11.09
N LEU A 271 25.80 8.83 10.16
CA LEU A 271 25.26 8.14 8.98
C LEU A 271 26.31 7.45 8.13
N VAL A 272 27.43 8.12 7.83
CA VAL A 272 28.52 7.56 7.02
C VAL A 272 29.18 6.38 7.75
N ASN A 273 29.42 6.51 9.06
CA ASN A 273 30.02 5.44 9.86
C ASN A 273 29.11 4.21 9.94
N VAL A 274 27.82 4.41 10.18
CA VAL A 274 26.83 3.31 10.17
C VAL A 274 26.75 2.70 8.78
N CYS A 275 26.71 3.51 7.73
CA CYS A 275 26.67 3.01 6.35
C CYS A 275 27.87 2.12 6.03
N LYS A 276 29.07 2.55 6.43
CA LYS A 276 30.30 1.78 6.28
C LYS A 276 30.24 0.45 7.02
N GLN A 277 29.82 0.45 8.28
CA GLN A 277 29.71 -0.77 9.10
C GLN A 277 28.73 -1.78 8.51
N GLU A 278 27.59 -1.32 7.99
CA GLU A 278 26.58 -2.20 7.37
C GLU A 278 27.09 -2.81 6.06
N VAL A 279 27.81 -2.04 5.24
CA VAL A 279 28.45 -2.55 4.01
C VAL A 279 29.57 -3.53 4.34
N GLU A 280 30.50 -3.20 5.24
CA GLU A 280 31.58 -4.09 5.69
C GLU A 280 31.02 -5.40 6.28
N GLY A 281 29.94 -5.31 7.07
CA GLY A 281 29.25 -6.46 7.63
C GLY A 281 28.54 -7.32 6.57
N ALA A 282 28.05 -6.72 5.50
CA ALA A 282 27.46 -7.41 4.35
C ALA A 282 28.56 -8.14 3.53
N VAL A 283 29.66 -7.47 3.24
CA VAL A 283 30.83 -8.04 2.53
C VAL A 283 31.40 -9.23 3.31
N THR A 284 31.57 -9.08 4.62
CA THR A 284 32.08 -10.13 5.50
C THR A 284 31.18 -11.37 5.51
N ALA A 285 29.86 -11.18 5.46
CA ALA A 285 28.90 -12.28 5.39
C ALA A 285 28.91 -12.98 4.02
N GLY A 286 29.03 -12.19 2.95
CA GLY A 286 28.96 -12.66 1.57
C GLY A 286 27.52 -12.87 1.07
N PHE A 287 27.37 -12.89 -0.26
CA PHE A 287 26.07 -12.92 -0.93
C PHE A 287 25.19 -14.11 -0.53
N ASP A 288 25.76 -15.32 -0.50
CA ASP A 288 24.99 -16.54 -0.22
C ASP A 288 24.44 -16.57 1.21
N ALA A 289 25.22 -16.10 2.19
CA ALA A 289 24.76 -16.03 3.57
C ALA A 289 23.65 -14.98 3.74
N LEU A 290 23.82 -13.79 3.16
CA LEU A 290 22.80 -12.74 3.19
C LEU A 290 21.51 -13.18 2.50
N LEU A 291 21.62 -13.91 1.38
CA LEU A 291 20.48 -14.46 0.66
C LEU A 291 19.76 -15.51 1.51
N GLN A 292 20.49 -16.38 2.22
CA GLN A 292 19.88 -17.36 3.11
C GLN A 292 19.15 -16.69 4.29
N GLU A 293 19.77 -15.71 4.95
CA GLU A 293 19.13 -14.91 6.01
C GLU A 293 17.83 -14.24 5.50
N HIS A 294 17.87 -13.68 4.30
CA HIS A 294 16.71 -13.08 3.64
C HIS A 294 15.59 -14.10 3.35
N LYS A 295 15.93 -15.30 2.86
CA LYS A 295 14.97 -16.39 2.62
C LYS A 295 14.30 -16.85 3.91
N ASP A 296 15.05 -16.97 5.00
CA ASP A 296 14.52 -17.38 6.30
C ASP A 296 13.54 -16.34 6.87
N ALA A 297 13.84 -15.04 6.68
CA ALA A 297 12.95 -13.95 7.04
C ALA A 297 11.64 -13.99 6.22
N TRP A 298 11.71 -14.27 4.91
CA TRP A 298 10.52 -14.44 4.07
C TRP A 298 9.71 -15.68 4.44
N ALA A 299 10.36 -16.81 4.72
CA ALA A 299 9.67 -18.02 5.17
C ALA A 299 8.83 -17.76 6.43
N SER A 300 9.37 -16.98 7.37
CA SER A 300 8.66 -16.57 8.60
C SER A 300 7.44 -15.70 8.32
N LYS A 301 7.49 -14.84 7.30
CA LYS A 301 6.34 -14.01 6.88
C LYS A 301 5.25 -14.85 6.19
N TRP A 302 5.65 -15.76 5.30
CA TRP A 302 4.72 -16.65 4.61
C TRP A 302 4.03 -17.62 5.58
N GLU A 303 4.71 -18.07 6.64
CA GLU A 303 4.10 -18.89 7.68
C GLU A 303 2.90 -18.21 8.36
N LYS A 304 2.91 -16.88 8.46
CA LYS A 304 1.84 -16.10 9.11
C LYS A 304 0.74 -15.62 8.15
N SER A 305 1.05 -15.48 6.86
CA SER A 305 0.21 -14.70 5.93
C SER A 305 -0.15 -15.39 4.61
N ASP A 306 0.37 -16.58 4.29
CA ASP A 306 0.06 -17.25 3.03
C ASP A 306 -1.43 -17.61 2.89
N ILE A 307 -1.90 -17.50 1.65
CA ILE A 307 -3.22 -17.96 1.22
C ILE A 307 -3.01 -18.96 0.10
N ILE A 308 -3.46 -20.18 0.32
CA ILE A 308 -3.41 -21.26 -0.65
C ILE A 308 -4.77 -21.34 -1.36
N ILE A 309 -4.75 -21.31 -2.69
CA ILE A 309 -5.93 -21.49 -3.56
C ILE A 309 -5.67 -22.73 -4.42
N GLU A 310 -6.51 -23.74 -4.28
CA GLU A 310 -6.44 -25.00 -5.03
C GLU A 310 -7.30 -24.88 -6.31
N GLY A 311 -6.75 -25.27 -7.46
CA GLY A 311 -7.47 -25.33 -8.75
C GLY A 311 -7.33 -24.10 -9.66
N ASP A 312 -6.83 -22.96 -9.15
CA ASP A 312 -6.67 -21.72 -9.92
C ASP A 312 -5.31 -21.04 -9.67
N VAL A 313 -4.36 -21.28 -10.58
CA VAL A 313 -3.01 -20.70 -10.50
C VAL A 313 -3.00 -19.18 -10.69
N SER A 314 -3.97 -18.63 -11.43
CA SER A 314 -4.03 -17.20 -11.72
C SER A 314 -4.43 -16.41 -10.47
N ALA A 315 -5.46 -16.91 -9.76
CA ALA A 315 -5.87 -16.42 -8.45
C ALA A 315 -4.74 -16.60 -7.40
N GLN A 316 -4.11 -17.77 -7.38
CA GLN A 316 -3.01 -18.07 -6.45
C GLN A 316 -1.81 -17.13 -6.63
N GLN A 317 -1.39 -16.89 -7.87
CA GLN A 317 -0.31 -15.96 -8.18
C GLN A 317 -0.68 -14.54 -7.76
N GLY A 318 -1.92 -14.11 -8.08
CA GLY A 318 -2.46 -12.81 -7.69
C GLY A 318 -2.36 -12.60 -6.18
N ILE A 319 -3.03 -13.42 -5.37
CA ILE A 319 -3.05 -13.19 -3.91
C ILE A 319 -1.67 -13.17 -3.27
N ARG A 320 -0.75 -14.04 -3.72
CA ARG A 320 0.64 -14.04 -3.21
C ARG A 320 1.40 -12.78 -3.63
N PHE A 321 1.21 -12.29 -4.85
CA PHE A 321 1.81 -11.02 -5.27
C PHE A 321 1.38 -9.85 -4.38
N ASN A 322 0.08 -9.78 -4.08
CA ASN A 322 -0.50 -8.76 -3.22
C ASN A 322 0.09 -8.84 -1.79
N ILE A 323 0.13 -10.03 -1.19
CA ILE A 323 0.70 -10.26 0.16
C ILE A 323 2.20 -9.95 0.21
N PHE A 324 2.93 -10.33 -0.84
CA PHE A 324 4.37 -10.08 -0.99
C PHE A 324 4.66 -8.58 -0.94
N GLN A 325 4.00 -7.80 -1.79
CA GLN A 325 4.19 -6.36 -1.87
C GLN A 325 3.74 -5.60 -0.60
N LEU A 326 2.67 -6.04 0.07
CA LEU A 326 2.28 -5.48 1.38
C LEU A 326 3.39 -5.67 2.41
N ASN A 327 3.93 -6.89 2.53
CA ASN A 327 5.01 -7.22 3.46
C ASN A 327 6.35 -6.52 3.15
N GLN A 328 6.58 -6.14 1.89
CA GLN A 328 7.73 -5.32 1.49
C GLN A 328 7.55 -3.84 1.84
N THR A 329 6.32 -3.35 1.84
CA THR A 329 6.03 -1.92 2.02
C THR A 329 6.00 -1.55 3.49
N TYR A 330 5.37 -2.37 4.33
CA TYR A 330 5.25 -2.08 5.76
C TYR A 330 5.46 -3.33 6.60
N THR A 331 6.39 -3.25 7.54
CA THR A 331 6.75 -4.33 8.46
C THR A 331 6.21 -4.11 9.88
N GLY A 332 5.78 -2.88 10.20
CA GLY A 332 5.38 -2.49 11.54
C GLY A 332 6.52 -2.18 12.50
N GLU A 333 7.77 -2.21 12.05
CA GLU A 333 8.95 -1.99 12.91
C GLU A 333 9.13 -0.53 13.34
N ASP A 334 8.57 0.43 12.58
CA ASP A 334 8.62 1.86 12.91
C ASP A 334 7.21 2.47 12.98
N GLU A 335 6.84 2.90 14.18
CA GLU A 335 5.58 3.57 14.50
C GLU A 335 5.39 4.94 13.84
N ARG A 336 6.43 5.51 13.23
CA ARG A 336 6.40 6.79 12.50
C ARG A 336 6.05 6.62 11.04
N LEU A 337 6.10 5.40 10.52
CA LEU A 337 5.82 5.11 9.11
C LEU A 337 4.36 4.72 8.89
N ASN A 338 3.95 4.78 7.63
CA ASN A 338 2.65 4.36 7.16
C ASN A 338 2.76 3.77 5.74
N ILE A 339 1.63 3.46 5.10
CA ILE A 339 1.55 2.74 3.84
C ILE A 339 1.14 3.73 2.74
N GLY A 340 2.04 3.98 1.79
CA GLY A 340 1.73 4.79 0.61
C GLY A 340 0.87 4.03 -0.40
N PRO A 341 -0.03 4.70 -1.16
CA PRO A 341 -0.88 4.05 -2.16
C PRO A 341 -0.14 3.19 -3.18
N LYS A 342 1.10 3.59 -3.55
CA LYS A 342 1.99 2.84 -4.44
C LYS A 342 3.26 2.30 -3.77
N GLY A 343 3.29 2.25 -2.44
CA GLY A 343 4.42 1.74 -1.66
C GLY A 343 5.76 2.34 -2.09
N PHE A 344 6.76 1.48 -2.28
CA PHE A 344 8.08 1.85 -2.82
C PHE A 344 8.24 1.50 -4.31
N THR A 345 7.15 1.58 -5.07
CA THR A 345 7.12 1.11 -6.46
C THR A 345 6.97 2.23 -7.48
N GLY A 346 6.75 3.47 -7.06
CA GLY A 346 6.53 4.60 -7.96
C GLY A 346 6.29 5.92 -7.21
N GLU A 347 6.10 7.00 -7.98
CA GLU A 347 6.03 8.36 -7.41
C GLU A 347 4.60 8.91 -7.30
N LYS A 348 3.66 8.41 -8.11
CA LYS A 348 2.26 8.87 -8.07
C LYS A 348 1.65 8.65 -6.68
N TYR A 349 0.89 9.64 -6.21
CA TYR A 349 0.40 9.80 -4.82
C TYR A 349 1.46 10.12 -3.76
N GLY A 350 2.72 10.34 -4.17
CA GLY A 350 3.79 10.86 -3.33
C GLY A 350 4.21 9.94 -2.18
N GLY A 351 3.83 8.66 -2.17
CA GLY A 351 4.09 7.74 -1.05
C GLY A 351 3.47 8.18 0.29
N SER A 352 2.47 9.07 0.25
CA SER A 352 1.85 9.69 1.42
C SER A 352 0.84 8.77 2.11
N THR A 353 0.42 9.13 3.32
CA THR A 353 -0.66 8.44 4.04
C THR A 353 -2.04 8.93 3.59
N TYR A 354 -2.95 7.99 3.32
CA TYR A 354 -4.36 8.21 2.95
C TYR A 354 -5.31 7.44 3.89
N TRP A 355 -6.63 7.62 3.73
CA TRP A 355 -7.65 6.83 4.46
C TRP A 355 -7.63 5.33 4.12
N ASP A 356 -7.00 4.97 3.00
CA ASP A 356 -6.70 3.61 2.56
C ASP A 356 -6.13 2.73 3.69
N THR A 357 -5.26 3.30 4.54
CA THR A 357 -4.63 2.58 5.63
C THR A 357 -5.66 2.04 6.59
N GLU A 358 -6.55 2.91 7.08
CA GLU A 358 -7.56 2.56 8.07
C GLU A 358 -8.70 1.73 7.47
N ALA A 359 -9.15 2.07 6.26
CA ALA A 359 -10.29 1.41 5.62
C ALA A 359 -9.95 0.04 5.00
N TYR A 360 -8.69 -0.17 4.58
CA TYR A 360 -8.27 -1.38 3.87
C TYR A 360 -7.07 -2.07 4.50
N CYS A 361 -5.94 -1.37 4.65
CA CYS A 361 -4.68 -2.01 5.03
C CYS A 361 -4.68 -2.59 6.44
N LEU A 362 -5.32 -1.91 7.39
CA LEU A 362 -5.36 -2.33 8.80
C LEU A 362 -5.88 -3.76 8.96
N ALA A 363 -6.90 -4.15 8.18
CA ALA A 363 -7.50 -5.49 8.26
C ALA A 363 -6.49 -6.63 8.02
N PHE A 364 -5.52 -6.42 7.12
CA PHE A 364 -4.44 -7.38 6.88
C PHE A 364 -3.55 -7.49 8.12
N TYR A 365 -3.03 -6.37 8.61
CA TYR A 365 -2.09 -6.37 9.75
C TYR A 365 -2.72 -6.78 11.08
N LEU A 366 -4.02 -6.55 11.29
CA LEU A 366 -4.75 -7.12 12.43
C LEU A 366 -4.64 -8.65 12.43
N ALA A 367 -4.78 -9.27 11.26
CA ALA A 367 -4.90 -10.71 11.13
C ALA A 367 -3.60 -11.45 10.86
N THR A 368 -2.58 -10.82 10.29
CA THR A 368 -1.38 -11.52 9.81
C THR A 368 -0.09 -11.08 10.49
N SER A 369 -0.17 -10.26 11.53
CA SER A 369 0.98 -9.72 12.25
C SER A 369 0.79 -9.75 13.76
N ASP A 370 1.86 -9.46 14.50
CA ASP A 370 1.77 -9.27 15.93
C ASP A 370 1.03 -7.96 16.24
N GLN A 371 0.29 -7.92 17.35
CA GLN A 371 -0.63 -6.83 17.69
C GLN A 371 0.00 -5.43 17.60
N GLU A 372 1.27 -5.29 17.98
CA GLU A 372 2.00 -4.02 17.94
C GLU A 372 2.07 -3.41 16.53
N VAL A 373 2.06 -4.22 15.47
CA VAL A 373 2.07 -3.74 14.08
C VAL A 373 0.79 -2.96 13.76
N ALA A 374 -0.37 -3.54 14.06
CA ALA A 374 -1.65 -2.87 13.86
C ALA A 374 -1.83 -1.69 14.83
N LYS A 375 -1.34 -1.82 16.06
CA LYS A 375 -1.33 -0.74 17.06
C LYS A 375 -0.55 0.48 16.58
N ASN A 376 0.59 0.27 15.94
CA ASN A 376 1.41 1.35 15.37
C ASN A 376 0.64 2.18 14.34
N LEU A 377 -0.20 1.57 13.49
CA LEU A 377 -1.02 2.27 12.52
C LEU A 377 -2.07 3.18 13.17
N VAL A 378 -2.75 2.72 14.23
CA VAL A 378 -3.73 3.56 14.95
C VAL A 378 -3.06 4.61 15.84
N LEU A 379 -1.90 4.30 16.44
CA LEU A 379 -1.09 5.26 17.19
C LEU A 379 -0.53 6.38 16.31
N TYR A 380 -0.19 6.09 15.05
CA TYR A 380 0.23 7.10 14.08
C TYR A 380 -0.83 8.22 13.96
N ARG A 381 -2.12 7.86 13.90
CA ARG A 381 -3.21 8.85 13.86
C ARG A 381 -3.37 9.61 15.17
N TYR A 382 -3.23 8.94 16.32
CA TYR A 382 -3.23 9.62 17.62
C TYR A 382 -2.09 10.66 17.72
N LYS A 383 -0.87 10.32 17.32
CA LYS A 383 0.29 11.24 17.35
C LYS A 383 0.12 12.45 16.44
N HIS A 384 -0.70 12.33 15.40
CA HIS A 384 -1.03 13.42 14.48
C HIS A 384 -2.33 14.17 14.82
N LEU A 385 -2.98 13.87 15.96
CA LEU A 385 -4.24 14.50 16.35
C LEU A 385 -4.15 16.03 16.41
N GLN A 386 -3.06 16.58 16.97
CA GLN A 386 -2.90 18.04 17.06
C GLN A 386 -2.87 18.70 15.66
N LYS A 387 -2.25 18.04 14.68
CA LYS A 387 -2.24 18.53 13.29
C LYS A 387 -3.61 18.41 12.62
N ALA A 388 -4.38 17.37 12.93
CA ALA A 388 -5.77 17.27 12.49
C ALA A 388 -6.66 18.39 13.08
N ILE A 389 -6.40 18.81 14.32
CA ILE A 389 -7.08 19.98 14.91
C ILE A 389 -6.69 21.27 14.17
N GLU A 390 -5.40 21.49 13.93
CA GLU A 390 -4.91 22.64 13.15
C GLU A 390 -5.52 22.70 11.73
N ASN A 391 -5.68 21.54 11.07
CA ASN A 391 -6.33 21.46 9.76
C ASN A 391 -7.81 21.90 9.84
N ALA A 392 -8.53 21.49 10.89
CA ALA A 392 -9.92 21.90 11.09
C ALA A 392 -10.02 23.40 11.40
N GLU A 393 -9.10 23.94 12.20
CA GLU A 393 -9.06 25.38 12.53
C GLU A 393 -8.87 26.26 11.30
N LYS A 394 -8.03 25.83 10.33
CA LYS A 394 -7.86 26.51 9.03
C LYS A 394 -9.18 26.63 8.26
N LEU A 395 -10.12 25.71 8.47
CA LEU A 395 -11.44 25.70 7.84
C LEU A 395 -12.55 26.32 8.73
N GLY A 396 -12.18 26.88 9.88
CA GLY A 396 -13.09 27.60 10.76
C GLY A 396 -13.75 26.76 11.85
N PHE A 397 -13.39 25.49 11.99
CA PHE A 397 -13.81 24.65 13.12
C PHE A 397 -13.07 25.04 14.40
N LYS A 398 -13.67 24.80 15.56
CA LYS A 398 -13.16 25.27 16.86
C LYS A 398 -13.25 24.21 17.94
N ASN A 399 -12.79 24.57 19.14
CA ASN A 399 -12.94 23.80 20.37
C ASN A 399 -12.28 22.40 20.31
N GLY A 400 -11.17 22.27 19.59
CA GLY A 400 -10.48 20.99 19.44
C GLY A 400 -11.18 19.98 18.54
N ALA A 401 -12.00 20.45 17.59
CA ALA A 401 -12.47 19.62 16.48
C ALA A 401 -11.29 19.18 15.61
N ALA A 402 -11.22 17.90 15.27
CA ALA A 402 -10.18 17.35 14.40
C ALA A 402 -10.73 17.01 13.02
N LEU A 403 -10.04 17.45 11.98
CA LEU A 403 -10.22 17.00 10.61
C LEU A 403 -8.89 16.40 10.15
N TYR A 404 -8.86 15.08 10.09
CA TYR A 404 -7.69 14.41 9.55
C TYR A 404 -7.53 14.73 8.07
N PRO A 405 -6.28 14.84 7.59
CA PRO A 405 -5.99 15.18 6.21
C PRO A 405 -6.39 14.04 5.26
N MET A 406 -6.69 14.39 4.01
CA MET A 406 -6.81 13.40 2.94
C MET A 406 -5.43 12.81 2.61
N VAL A 407 -4.40 13.66 2.55
CA VAL A 407 -3.03 13.26 2.21
C VAL A 407 -2.06 13.82 3.22
N THR A 408 -1.16 13.00 3.78
CA THR A 408 -0.18 13.50 4.75
C THR A 408 1.07 12.65 4.93
N MET A 409 2.13 13.27 5.46
CA MET A 409 3.31 12.62 6.02
C MET A 409 3.48 12.84 7.54
N ASN A 410 2.92 13.93 8.07
CA ASN A 410 3.17 14.41 9.43
C ASN A 410 1.90 14.90 10.15
N GLY A 411 0.73 14.63 9.58
CA GLY A 411 -0.59 15.08 10.04
C GLY A 411 -1.12 16.35 9.37
N GLU A 412 -0.29 17.16 8.71
CA GLU A 412 -0.75 18.31 7.93
C GLU A 412 -1.36 17.86 6.61
N GLU A 413 -2.42 18.54 6.18
CA GLU A 413 -3.00 18.33 4.85
C GLU A 413 -2.00 18.66 3.74
N CYS A 414 -2.00 17.85 2.68
CA CYS A 414 -1.15 18.00 1.50
C CYS A 414 -1.98 18.07 0.21
N HIS A 415 -3.24 17.63 0.22
CA HIS A 415 -4.09 17.63 -0.97
C HIS A 415 -4.56 19.03 -1.38
N ASN A 416 -4.64 19.31 -2.68
CA ASN A 416 -4.81 20.67 -3.22
C ASN A 416 -6.02 20.85 -4.19
N GLU A 417 -7.04 20.00 -4.07
CA GLU A 417 -8.32 20.13 -4.80
C GLU A 417 -9.47 20.22 -3.79
N TRP A 418 -10.23 21.33 -3.82
CA TRP A 418 -11.17 21.70 -2.75
C TRP A 418 -12.29 20.68 -2.56
N GLU A 419 -12.74 20.07 -3.66
CA GLU A 419 -13.72 18.99 -3.72
C GLU A 419 -13.29 17.74 -2.92
N ILE A 420 -12.00 17.58 -2.66
CA ILE A 420 -11.43 16.44 -1.91
C ILE A 420 -10.89 16.93 -0.57
N THR A 421 -9.99 17.92 -0.61
CA THR A 421 -9.28 18.48 0.55
C THR A 421 -10.26 18.92 1.64
N PHE A 422 -11.36 19.59 1.28
CA PHE A 422 -12.30 20.14 2.26
C PHE A 422 -13.57 19.30 2.42
N GLU A 423 -13.94 18.55 1.38
CA GLU A 423 -15.28 17.97 1.27
C GLU A 423 -15.30 16.43 1.37
N GLU A 424 -14.19 15.73 1.14
CA GLU A 424 -14.12 14.26 1.29
C GLU A 424 -13.91 13.81 2.74
N ILE A 425 -14.81 14.24 3.60
CA ILE A 425 -14.65 14.23 5.06
C ILE A 425 -14.98 12.87 5.69
N HIS A 426 -15.49 11.90 4.92
CA HIS A 426 -15.76 10.54 5.40
C HIS A 426 -14.50 9.83 5.95
N ARG A 427 -13.30 10.27 5.54
CA ARG A 427 -12.01 9.85 6.08
C ARG A 427 -11.89 9.97 7.60
N ASN A 428 -12.56 10.95 8.23
CA ASN A 428 -12.63 11.04 9.69
C ASN A 428 -13.34 9.82 10.29
N GLY A 429 -14.41 9.37 9.63
CA GLY A 429 -15.12 8.15 10.01
C GLY A 429 -14.23 6.91 9.86
N ALA A 430 -13.43 6.81 8.80
CA ALA A 430 -12.51 5.69 8.62
C ALA A 430 -11.53 5.55 9.79
N ILE A 431 -11.00 6.68 10.30
CA ILE A 431 -10.10 6.69 11.46
C ILE A 431 -10.81 6.27 12.75
N ALA A 432 -12.02 6.78 12.98
CA ALA A 432 -12.83 6.36 14.13
C ALA A 432 -13.13 4.85 14.08
N TYR A 433 -13.45 4.32 12.89
CA TYR A 433 -13.71 2.90 12.68
C TYR A 433 -12.45 2.05 12.86
N ALA A 434 -11.28 2.55 12.46
CA ALA A 434 -10.00 1.88 12.68
C ALA A 434 -9.73 1.61 14.17
N ILE A 435 -10.03 2.59 15.03
CA ILE A 435 -9.93 2.47 16.48
C ILE A 435 -10.83 1.34 16.98
N PHE A 436 -12.09 1.33 16.54
CA PHE A 436 -13.03 0.26 16.86
C PHE A 436 -12.55 -1.10 16.36
N ASP A 437 -12.15 -1.24 15.10
CA ASP A 437 -11.75 -2.52 14.50
C ASP A 437 -10.52 -3.09 15.23
N TYR A 438 -9.54 -2.24 15.56
CA TYR A 438 -8.38 -2.62 16.37
C TYR A 438 -8.77 -3.19 17.75
N ILE A 439 -9.60 -2.47 18.50
CA ILE A 439 -10.05 -2.90 19.83
C ILE A 439 -10.90 -4.16 19.74
N ASN A 440 -11.85 -4.21 18.80
CA ASN A 440 -12.74 -5.34 18.60
C ASN A 440 -11.94 -6.62 18.26
N TYR A 441 -10.95 -6.51 17.38
CA TYR A 441 -10.10 -7.62 16.95
C TYR A 441 -9.18 -8.12 18.08
N HIS A 442 -8.34 -7.25 18.65
CA HIS A 442 -7.33 -7.65 19.64
C HIS A 442 -7.85 -7.73 21.08
N GLY A 443 -8.94 -7.04 21.41
CA GLY A 443 -9.41 -6.90 22.79
C GLY A 443 -8.55 -5.96 23.64
N ASP A 444 -7.76 -5.07 23.02
CA ASP A 444 -6.93 -4.07 23.71
C ASP A 444 -7.78 -2.88 24.18
N GLU A 445 -8.56 -3.10 25.23
CA GLU A 445 -9.48 -2.12 25.78
C GLU A 445 -8.77 -0.90 26.39
N ASP A 446 -7.54 -1.06 26.86
CA ASP A 446 -6.75 0.04 27.42
C ASP A 446 -6.43 1.09 26.35
N TYR A 447 -6.30 0.68 25.08
CA TYR A 447 -6.10 1.62 23.97
C TYR A 447 -7.20 2.68 23.87
N LEU A 448 -8.45 2.31 24.14
CA LEU A 448 -9.58 3.24 24.04
C LEU A 448 -9.41 4.41 25.01
N ILE A 449 -9.13 4.13 26.29
CA ILE A 449 -9.00 5.18 27.30
C ILE A 449 -7.66 5.92 27.24
N ASP A 450 -6.58 5.24 26.85
CA ASP A 450 -5.24 5.83 26.83
C ASP A 450 -4.98 6.68 25.58
N TYR A 451 -5.68 6.41 24.47
CA TYR A 451 -5.46 7.08 23.18
C TYR A 451 -6.75 7.34 22.39
N GLY A 452 -7.57 6.30 22.19
CA GLY A 452 -8.67 6.32 21.22
C GLY A 452 -9.75 7.36 21.53
N LEU A 453 -10.12 7.52 22.79
CA LEU A 453 -11.22 8.39 23.21
C LEU A 453 -10.88 9.87 23.00
N GLU A 454 -9.60 10.25 23.09
CA GLU A 454 -9.17 11.60 22.75
C GLU A 454 -9.40 11.93 21.27
N VAL A 455 -9.05 10.98 20.40
CA VAL A 455 -9.28 11.08 18.95
C VAL A 455 -10.78 11.12 18.64
N LEU A 456 -11.55 10.21 19.24
CA LEU A 456 -13.00 10.10 19.02
C LEU A 456 -13.73 11.37 19.47
N ILE A 457 -13.41 11.95 20.63
CA ILE A 457 -13.99 13.22 21.09
C ILE A 457 -13.69 14.34 20.09
N ALA A 458 -12.45 14.44 19.61
CA ALA A 458 -12.06 15.48 18.66
C ALA A 458 -12.76 15.32 17.29
N ILE A 459 -12.93 14.10 16.80
CA ILE A 459 -13.69 13.82 15.56
C ILE A 459 -15.19 14.11 15.77
N SER A 460 -15.76 13.72 16.92
CA SER A 460 -17.16 14.00 17.28
C SER A 460 -17.46 15.49 17.38
N ARG A 461 -16.51 16.29 17.90
CA ARG A 461 -16.56 17.77 17.87
C ARG A 461 -16.57 18.32 16.45
N PHE A 462 -15.82 17.72 15.53
CA PHE A 462 -15.88 18.09 14.12
C PHE A 462 -17.26 17.78 13.53
N TRP A 463 -17.78 16.56 13.71
CA TRP A 463 -19.09 16.18 13.18
C TRP A 463 -20.22 17.08 13.69
N ALA A 464 -20.24 17.37 14.99
CA ALA A 464 -21.23 18.24 15.60
C ALA A 464 -21.23 19.68 15.07
N GLN A 465 -20.07 20.16 14.59
CA GLN A 465 -19.93 21.48 13.96
C GLN A 465 -20.15 21.46 12.45
N ARG A 466 -19.98 20.30 11.80
CA ARG A 466 -20.06 20.14 10.34
C ARG A 466 -21.48 19.98 9.83
N VAL A 467 -22.36 19.40 10.64
CA VAL A 467 -23.80 19.27 10.36
C VAL A 467 -24.52 20.59 10.64
N HIS A 468 -25.69 20.79 10.03
CA HIS A 468 -26.55 21.93 10.36
C HIS A 468 -28.03 21.55 10.33
N TRP A 469 -28.84 22.25 11.12
CA TRP A 469 -30.28 22.02 11.18
C TRP A 469 -30.99 22.62 9.96
N SER A 470 -31.63 21.77 9.15
CA SER A 470 -32.50 22.20 8.06
C SER A 470 -33.89 22.48 8.59
N LYS A 471 -34.30 23.75 8.61
CA LYS A 471 -35.70 24.12 8.95
C LYS A 471 -36.73 23.50 8.00
N ASN A 472 -36.34 23.21 6.76
CA ASN A 472 -37.22 22.63 5.77
C ASN A 472 -37.46 21.13 6.01
N LYS A 473 -36.41 20.38 6.39
CA LYS A 473 -36.53 18.95 6.71
C LYS A 473 -36.90 18.70 8.18
N GLY A 474 -36.69 19.68 9.06
CA GLY A 474 -36.83 19.47 10.50
C GLY A 474 -35.82 18.46 11.05
N GLN A 475 -34.63 18.40 10.45
CA GLN A 475 -33.58 17.42 10.71
C GLN A 475 -32.20 18.06 10.52
N TYR A 476 -31.16 17.45 11.10
CA TYR A 476 -29.78 17.73 10.73
C TYR A 476 -29.48 17.21 9.32
N VAL A 477 -28.71 17.98 8.57
CA VAL A 477 -28.26 17.67 7.21
C VAL A 477 -26.78 17.97 7.09
N MET A 478 -26.13 17.35 6.11
CA MET A 478 -24.72 17.55 5.79
C MET A 478 -24.56 17.93 4.33
N HIS A 479 -24.31 19.22 4.07
CA HIS A 479 -24.18 19.75 2.71
C HIS A 479 -22.73 19.96 2.29
N GLY A 480 -22.48 19.98 0.98
CA GLY A 480 -21.18 20.27 0.37
C GLY A 480 -20.11 19.26 0.75
N VAL A 481 -20.35 17.99 0.46
CA VAL A 481 -19.43 16.87 0.74
C VAL A 481 -19.10 16.13 -0.54
N THR A 482 -18.02 15.36 -0.50
CA THR A 482 -17.68 14.31 -1.46
C THR A 482 -17.66 12.99 -0.70
N GLY A 483 -18.37 11.98 -1.18
CA GLY A 483 -18.30 10.64 -0.62
C GLY A 483 -17.08 9.86 -1.16
N PRO A 484 -16.91 8.58 -0.81
CA PRO A 484 -15.94 7.72 -1.46
C PRO A 484 -16.06 7.71 -2.98
N ASN A 485 -17.26 7.91 -3.53
CA ASN A 485 -17.45 8.16 -4.95
C ASN A 485 -17.02 9.60 -5.30
N GLU A 486 -15.74 9.77 -5.63
CA GLU A 486 -15.18 11.05 -6.06
C GLU A 486 -15.76 11.58 -7.39
N TYR A 487 -16.58 10.81 -8.12
CA TYR A 487 -17.35 11.30 -9.27
C TYR A 487 -18.64 12.02 -8.87
N GLU A 488 -18.80 12.32 -7.59
CA GLU A 488 -19.87 13.13 -7.02
C GLU A 488 -19.25 14.18 -6.08
N ASN A 489 -19.12 15.42 -6.56
CA ASN A 489 -18.50 16.50 -5.79
C ASN A 489 -19.53 17.54 -5.34
N ASN A 490 -19.29 18.12 -4.18
CA ASN A 490 -20.14 19.15 -3.58
C ASN A 490 -21.61 18.73 -3.44
N VAL A 491 -21.83 17.44 -3.16
CA VAL A 491 -23.17 16.88 -3.00
C VAL A 491 -23.71 17.12 -1.59
N ASN A 492 -25.00 16.86 -1.42
CA ASN A 492 -25.69 17.02 -0.15
C ASN A 492 -26.17 15.67 0.36
N ASN A 493 -26.02 15.47 1.67
CA ASN A 493 -26.52 14.33 2.41
C ASN A 493 -26.02 13.00 1.85
N ASN A 494 -24.71 12.92 1.56
CA ASN A 494 -24.10 11.64 1.19
C ASN A 494 -24.36 10.62 2.32
N TRP A 495 -25.06 9.53 2.00
CA TRP A 495 -25.58 8.62 3.02
C TRP A 495 -24.46 7.98 3.83
N TYR A 496 -23.39 7.54 3.17
CA TYR A 496 -22.24 6.92 3.84
C TYR A 496 -21.59 7.89 4.83
N THR A 497 -21.30 9.13 4.40
CA THR A 497 -20.66 10.14 5.25
C THR A 497 -21.54 10.48 6.46
N SER A 498 -22.84 10.67 6.27
CA SER A 498 -23.77 10.92 7.37
C SER A 498 -23.85 9.73 8.33
N LYS A 499 -23.95 8.50 7.83
CA LYS A 499 -24.00 7.28 8.66
C LYS A 499 -22.71 7.07 9.46
N MET A 500 -21.54 7.32 8.86
CA MET A 500 -20.25 7.28 9.56
C MET A 500 -20.15 8.34 10.66
N ALA A 501 -20.70 9.55 10.43
CA ALA A 501 -20.74 10.58 11.46
C ALA A 501 -21.59 10.14 12.66
N LEU A 502 -22.78 9.59 12.40
CA LEU A 502 -23.65 9.05 13.46
C LEU A 502 -22.98 7.94 14.25
N TRP A 503 -22.44 6.94 13.55
CA TRP A 503 -21.75 5.83 14.18
C TRP A 503 -20.56 6.30 15.04
N THR A 504 -19.82 7.33 14.59
CA THR A 504 -18.72 7.91 15.36
C THR A 504 -19.21 8.57 16.66
N LEU A 505 -20.31 9.33 16.59
CA LEU A 505 -20.89 9.98 17.77
C LEU A 505 -21.36 8.92 18.78
N GLU A 506 -22.06 7.89 18.31
CA GLU A 506 -22.54 6.79 19.13
C GLU A 506 -21.39 6.07 19.83
N TYR A 507 -20.37 5.63 19.09
CA TYR A 507 -19.21 4.95 19.67
C TYR A 507 -18.42 5.83 20.65
N THR A 508 -18.37 7.15 20.41
CA THR A 508 -17.76 8.09 21.36
C THR A 508 -18.55 8.15 22.67
N LEU A 509 -19.89 8.22 22.61
CA LEU A 509 -20.77 8.23 23.78
C LEU A 509 -20.67 6.92 24.56
N GLU A 510 -20.64 5.78 23.88
CA GLU A 510 -20.40 4.47 24.50
C GLU A 510 -19.06 4.43 25.25
N GLY A 511 -18.00 4.96 24.64
CA GLY A 511 -16.68 5.07 25.28
C GLY A 511 -16.71 5.97 26.53
N LEU A 512 -17.37 7.12 26.46
CA LEU A 512 -17.55 8.01 27.61
C LEU A 512 -18.31 7.33 28.75
N ALA A 513 -19.40 6.63 28.43
CA ALA A 513 -20.19 5.89 29.41
C ALA A 513 -19.42 4.72 30.03
N LYS A 514 -18.63 3.98 29.23
CA LYS A 514 -17.83 2.84 29.67
C LYS A 514 -16.82 3.21 30.75
N TYR A 515 -16.20 4.39 30.66
CA TYR A 515 -15.17 4.86 31.61
C TYR A 515 -15.67 5.93 32.58
N GLU A 516 -16.98 6.11 32.71
CA GLU A 516 -17.58 7.11 33.59
C GLU A 516 -17.07 6.95 35.03
N GLY A 517 -16.68 8.07 35.65
CA GLY A 517 -16.19 8.10 37.03
C GLY A 517 -14.74 7.63 37.23
N THR A 518 -14.05 7.16 36.19
CA THR A 518 -12.62 6.78 36.30
C THR A 518 -11.70 8.00 36.35
N ASP A 519 -10.58 7.89 37.08
CA ASP A 519 -9.57 8.96 37.16
C ASP A 519 -8.94 9.28 35.78
N LYS A 520 -8.73 8.26 34.95
CA LYS A 520 -8.21 8.41 33.58
C LYS A 520 -9.15 9.26 32.72
N LEU A 521 -10.45 8.95 32.73
CA LEU A 521 -11.43 9.74 31.99
C LEU A 521 -11.49 11.17 32.53
N ASN A 522 -11.57 11.35 33.85
CA ASN A 522 -11.62 12.68 34.46
C ASN A 522 -10.41 13.54 34.04
N ALA A 523 -9.20 12.96 34.01
CA ALA A 523 -8.00 13.64 33.55
C ALA A 523 -8.05 13.99 32.06
N LEU A 524 -8.55 13.08 31.21
CA LEU A 524 -8.74 13.34 29.78
C LEU A 524 -9.75 14.46 29.53
N LEU A 525 -10.92 14.41 30.17
CA LEU A 525 -11.95 15.45 30.02
C LEU A 525 -11.47 16.82 30.50
N GLN A 526 -10.66 16.85 31.57
CA GLN A 526 -10.01 18.07 32.03
C GLN A 526 -8.99 18.60 31.00
N LYS A 527 -8.13 17.73 30.45
CA LYS A 527 -7.17 18.07 29.38
C LYS A 527 -7.88 18.69 28.17
N LEU A 528 -9.02 18.13 27.78
CA LEU A 528 -9.79 18.55 26.60
C LEU A 528 -10.74 19.73 26.85
N ASN A 529 -10.80 20.24 28.08
CA ASN A 529 -11.81 21.22 28.52
C ASN A 529 -13.24 20.81 28.11
N PHE A 530 -13.55 19.51 28.20
CA PHE A 530 -14.79 18.91 27.73
C PHE A 530 -16.01 19.51 28.42
N LYS A 531 -17.03 19.89 27.66
CA LYS A 531 -18.25 20.55 28.18
C LYS A 531 -19.34 19.57 28.60
N GLY A 532 -18.98 18.38 29.06
CA GLY A 532 -19.91 17.41 29.67
C GLY A 532 -21.24 17.30 28.92
N ALA A 533 -22.34 17.52 29.66
CA ALA A 533 -23.71 17.47 29.13
C ALA A 533 -23.96 18.36 27.90
N GLU A 534 -23.33 19.53 27.79
CA GLU A 534 -23.54 20.42 26.64
C GLU A 534 -23.08 19.78 25.32
N GLU A 535 -21.93 19.10 25.33
CA GLU A 535 -21.42 18.40 24.15
C GLU A 535 -22.20 17.10 23.91
N THR A 536 -22.45 16.30 24.94
CA THR A 536 -23.12 14.99 24.79
C THR A 536 -24.59 15.12 24.40
N GLU A 537 -25.37 16.03 25.00
CA GLU A 537 -26.77 16.26 24.62
C GLU A 537 -26.89 16.74 23.17
N LYS A 538 -25.91 17.53 22.69
CA LYS A 538 -25.85 17.95 21.29
C LYS A 538 -25.59 16.78 20.35
N TRP A 539 -24.71 15.85 20.75
CA TRP A 539 -24.41 14.66 19.96
C TRP A 539 -25.60 13.71 19.91
N GLU A 540 -26.29 13.50 21.04
CA GLU A 540 -27.54 12.74 21.12
C GLU A 540 -28.65 13.36 20.25
N ASP A 541 -28.83 14.68 20.29
CA ASP A 541 -29.80 15.39 19.43
C ASP A 541 -29.49 15.22 17.93
N ILE A 542 -28.21 15.14 17.55
CA ILE A 542 -27.81 14.82 16.17
C ILE A 542 -28.13 13.36 15.83
N LEU A 543 -27.87 12.42 16.74
CA LEU A 543 -28.16 11.00 16.56
C LEU A 543 -29.65 10.76 16.28
N GLU A 544 -30.53 11.41 17.03
CA GLU A 544 -31.98 11.26 16.90
C GLU A 544 -32.55 11.94 15.65
N ASN A 545 -31.93 13.04 15.20
CA ASN A 545 -32.55 13.93 14.22
C ASN A 545 -31.76 14.11 12.91
N MET A 546 -30.78 13.26 12.61
CA MET A 546 -30.07 13.30 11.33
C MET A 546 -30.93 12.79 10.17
N TYR A 547 -30.83 13.47 9.04
CA TYR A 547 -31.39 13.00 7.77
C TYR A 547 -30.48 11.96 7.12
N LEU A 548 -31.04 10.78 6.85
CA LEU A 548 -30.45 9.75 6.00
C LEU A 548 -31.36 9.54 4.78
N GLY A 549 -30.81 9.72 3.58
CA GLY A 549 -31.58 9.58 2.35
C GLY A 549 -32.00 8.14 2.09
N TYR A 550 -33.28 7.92 1.79
CA TYR A 550 -33.85 6.63 1.45
C TYR A 550 -34.97 6.82 0.43
N ASP A 551 -35.03 5.95 -0.58
CA ASP A 551 -36.10 5.90 -1.58
C ASP A 551 -37.04 4.74 -1.27
N GLU A 552 -38.27 5.04 -0.86
CA GLU A 552 -39.27 4.03 -0.51
C GLU A 552 -39.70 3.16 -1.71
N GLU A 553 -39.71 3.73 -2.91
CA GLU A 553 -40.15 3.01 -4.12
C GLU A 553 -39.13 1.94 -4.54
N LYS A 554 -37.84 2.28 -4.55
CA LYS A 554 -36.76 1.32 -4.88
C LYS A 554 -36.27 0.53 -3.67
N GLY A 555 -36.56 0.99 -2.45
CA GLY A 555 -36.10 0.38 -1.21
C GLY A 555 -34.58 0.45 -1.03
N VAL A 556 -33.96 1.55 -1.45
CA VAL A 556 -32.49 1.76 -1.43
C VAL A 556 -32.10 3.03 -0.67
N PHE A 557 -30.93 3.02 -0.05
CA PHE A 557 -30.35 4.22 0.54
C PHE A 557 -29.84 5.13 -0.57
N LEU A 558 -30.15 6.41 -0.49
CA LEU A 558 -29.71 7.37 -1.51
C LEU A 558 -28.25 7.72 -1.28
N GLN A 559 -27.38 7.41 -2.25
CA GLN A 559 -25.97 7.83 -2.23
C GLN A 559 -25.82 9.32 -1.90
N GLN A 560 -26.71 10.18 -2.42
CA GLN A 560 -26.87 11.59 -2.07
C GLN A 560 -28.24 12.12 -2.47
N ASP A 561 -28.63 13.30 -1.97
CA ASP A 561 -29.82 14.02 -2.45
C ASP A 561 -29.71 14.29 -3.96
N GLY A 562 -30.78 13.97 -4.72
CA GLY A 562 -30.86 14.19 -6.17
C GLY A 562 -30.21 13.11 -7.04
N PHE A 563 -29.64 12.03 -6.46
CA PHE A 563 -29.02 10.95 -7.26
C PHE A 563 -30.01 10.32 -8.25
N LEU A 564 -31.27 10.12 -7.85
CA LEU A 564 -32.30 9.49 -8.69
C LEU A 564 -32.79 10.39 -9.83
N ASP A 565 -32.47 11.69 -9.82
CA ASP A 565 -32.81 12.62 -10.90
C ASP A 565 -31.83 12.54 -12.08
N LYS A 566 -30.73 11.78 -11.92
CA LYS A 566 -29.74 11.53 -12.98
C LYS A 566 -30.30 10.60 -14.05
N ASP A 567 -29.67 10.61 -15.22
CA ASP A 567 -29.96 9.65 -16.29
C ASP A 567 -29.34 8.30 -15.91
N LEU A 568 -30.10 7.49 -15.17
CA LEU A 568 -29.67 6.20 -14.64
C LEU A 568 -29.50 5.20 -15.77
N MET A 569 -28.29 4.69 -15.94
CA MET A 569 -27.95 3.69 -16.95
C MET A 569 -26.82 2.78 -16.44
N PRO A 570 -26.81 1.49 -16.81
CA PRO A 570 -25.73 0.59 -16.44
C PRO A 570 -24.43 0.93 -17.21
N VAL A 571 -23.28 0.59 -16.63
CA VAL A 571 -21.95 0.76 -17.23
C VAL A 571 -21.84 0.04 -18.58
N GLY A 572 -22.58 -1.05 -18.78
CA GLY A 572 -22.63 -1.78 -20.04
C GLY A 572 -23.16 -0.96 -21.22
N ASP A 573 -23.87 0.13 -20.96
CA ASP A 573 -24.42 1.02 -21.99
C ASP A 573 -23.49 2.20 -22.34
N ILE A 574 -22.33 2.32 -21.66
CA ILE A 574 -21.27 3.25 -22.07
C ILE A 574 -20.71 2.81 -23.42
N ALA A 575 -20.57 3.74 -24.36
CA ALA A 575 -20.06 3.43 -25.69
C ALA A 575 -18.64 2.83 -25.66
N ALA A 576 -18.39 1.86 -26.54
CA ALA A 576 -17.08 1.24 -26.64
C ALA A 576 -15.99 2.28 -26.95
N GLY A 577 -14.86 2.22 -26.23
CA GLY A 577 -13.76 3.17 -26.34
C GLY A 577 -13.89 4.43 -25.48
N GLU A 578 -15.01 4.62 -24.77
CA GLU A 578 -15.15 5.74 -23.82
C GLU A 578 -14.69 5.40 -22.38
N ARG A 579 -14.29 4.15 -22.11
CA ARG A 579 -13.75 3.73 -20.81
C ARG A 579 -12.21 3.62 -20.84
N PRO A 580 -11.50 4.00 -19.77
CA PRO A 580 -12.03 4.56 -18.52
C PRO A 580 -12.50 6.02 -18.70
N ILE A 581 -13.61 6.39 -18.04
CA ILE A 581 -14.26 7.69 -18.25
C ILE A 581 -13.40 8.86 -17.76
N ASN A 582 -12.56 8.68 -16.73
CA ASN A 582 -11.58 9.70 -16.31
C ASN A 582 -10.57 10.12 -17.39
N GLN A 583 -10.32 9.28 -18.40
CA GLN A 583 -9.40 9.58 -19.50
C GLN A 583 -10.10 10.09 -20.76
N ASN A 584 -11.40 9.85 -20.89
CA ASN A 584 -12.14 10.04 -22.14
C ASN A 584 -13.28 11.08 -22.04
N TRP A 585 -13.76 11.37 -20.84
CA TRP A 585 -14.84 12.32 -20.60
C TRP A 585 -14.35 13.59 -19.94
N SER A 586 -15.03 14.71 -20.19
CA SER A 586 -14.84 15.93 -19.41
C SER A 586 -15.36 15.73 -17.99
N TRP A 587 -14.73 16.39 -17.01
CA TRP A 587 -15.10 16.23 -15.59
C TRP A 587 -16.57 16.55 -15.32
N ASP A 588 -17.14 17.57 -15.97
CA ASP A 588 -18.56 17.91 -15.85
C ASP A 588 -19.51 16.80 -16.36
N ARG A 589 -19.08 16.01 -17.36
CA ARG A 589 -19.84 14.87 -17.89
C ARG A 589 -19.81 13.73 -16.89
N ILE A 590 -18.67 13.48 -16.26
CA ILE A 590 -18.53 12.50 -15.19
C ILE A 590 -19.46 12.88 -14.02
N LEU A 591 -19.34 14.10 -13.48
CA LEU A 591 -20.08 14.53 -12.30
C LEU A 591 -21.61 14.49 -12.46
N ARG A 592 -22.15 14.88 -13.62
CA ARG A 592 -23.60 14.85 -13.83
C ARG A 592 -24.13 13.46 -14.20
N SER A 593 -23.27 12.51 -14.55
CA SER A 593 -23.68 11.14 -14.88
C SER A 593 -24.09 10.37 -13.62
N CYS A 594 -24.66 9.18 -13.80
CA CYS A 594 -24.98 8.25 -12.71
C CYS A 594 -23.81 7.32 -12.35
N PHE A 595 -22.66 7.43 -13.04
CA PHE A 595 -21.57 6.47 -12.90
C PHE A 595 -20.76 6.71 -11.62
N ILE A 596 -20.45 5.60 -10.96
CA ILE A 596 -19.84 5.58 -9.64
C ILE A 596 -18.40 5.12 -9.77
N LYS A 597 -17.44 5.92 -9.29
CA LYS A 597 -16.00 5.59 -9.32
C LYS A 597 -15.70 4.33 -8.53
N GLN A 598 -16.23 4.25 -7.31
CA GLN A 598 -15.97 3.19 -6.33
C GLN A 598 -17.12 3.02 -5.32
N ALA A 599 -17.06 1.98 -4.48
CA ALA A 599 -18.10 1.73 -3.49
C ALA A 599 -18.30 2.93 -2.55
N ASP A 600 -19.54 3.42 -2.45
CA ASP A 600 -19.94 4.56 -1.60
C ASP A 600 -21.06 4.11 -0.64
N THR A 601 -22.32 4.05 -1.10
CA THR A 601 -23.41 3.41 -0.32
C THR A 601 -23.06 1.96 0.00
N LEU A 602 -22.45 1.24 -0.94
CA LEU A 602 -22.00 -0.14 -0.72
C LEU A 602 -20.82 -0.25 0.27
N GLN A 603 -19.98 0.79 0.40
CA GLN A 603 -18.94 0.85 1.43
C GLN A 603 -19.60 0.90 2.82
N GLY A 604 -20.61 1.75 3.01
CA GLY A 604 -21.35 1.82 4.27
C GLY A 604 -22.14 0.55 4.58
N ILE A 605 -22.78 -0.04 3.58
CA ILE A 605 -23.48 -1.33 3.76
C ILE A 605 -22.52 -2.42 4.20
N TYR A 606 -21.31 -2.48 3.65
CA TYR A 606 -20.30 -3.45 4.10
C TYR A 606 -19.87 -3.21 5.55
N LEU A 607 -19.59 -1.96 5.95
CA LEU A 607 -19.17 -1.65 7.32
C LEU A 607 -20.28 -1.92 8.36
N PHE A 608 -21.53 -1.63 8.00
CA PHE A 608 -22.70 -1.74 8.88
C PHE A 608 -23.62 -2.89 8.48
N GLU A 609 -23.07 -3.95 7.87
CA GLU A 609 -23.88 -5.03 7.28
C GLU A 609 -24.76 -5.76 8.30
N ASP A 610 -24.39 -5.75 9.58
CA ASP A 610 -25.15 -6.39 10.66
C ASP A 610 -26.38 -5.56 11.09
N GLU A 611 -26.52 -4.32 10.62
CA GLU A 611 -27.71 -3.49 10.85
C GLU A 611 -28.82 -3.72 9.81
N TYR A 612 -28.53 -4.44 8.72
CA TYR A 612 -29.44 -4.62 7.59
C TYR A 612 -29.72 -6.09 7.32
N ASP A 613 -30.96 -6.38 6.90
CA ASP A 613 -31.29 -7.71 6.39
C ASP A 613 -30.67 -7.96 5.01
N LEU A 614 -30.56 -9.24 4.64
CA LEU A 614 -29.96 -9.64 3.36
C LEU A 614 -30.71 -9.05 2.15
N GLU A 615 -32.03 -8.87 2.25
CA GLU A 615 -32.84 -8.31 1.16
C GLU A 615 -32.49 -6.83 0.92
N THR A 616 -32.26 -6.05 1.98
CA THR A 616 -31.82 -4.66 1.89
C THR A 616 -30.42 -4.55 1.31
N ILE A 617 -29.50 -5.43 1.72
CA ILE A 617 -28.16 -5.51 1.15
C ILE A 617 -28.26 -5.84 -0.35
N GLU A 618 -29.09 -6.82 -0.71
CA GLU A 618 -29.31 -7.24 -2.09
C GLU A 618 -29.86 -6.10 -2.97
N ARG A 619 -30.93 -5.42 -2.54
CA ARG A 619 -31.54 -4.31 -3.30
C ARG A 619 -30.54 -3.19 -3.59
N ASN A 620 -29.75 -2.80 -2.59
CA ASN A 620 -28.73 -1.76 -2.78
C ASN A 620 -27.57 -2.25 -3.67
N PHE A 621 -27.14 -3.51 -3.53
CA PHE A 621 -26.12 -4.09 -4.40
C PHE A 621 -26.58 -4.10 -5.86
N ASP A 622 -27.79 -4.60 -6.13
CA ASP A 622 -28.38 -4.66 -7.47
C ASP A 622 -28.59 -3.29 -8.09
N PHE A 623 -28.87 -2.29 -7.27
CA PHE A 623 -29.03 -0.92 -7.74
C PHE A 623 -27.69 -0.30 -8.11
N TYR A 624 -26.70 -0.38 -7.21
CA TYR A 624 -25.46 0.39 -7.35
C TYR A 624 -24.38 -0.30 -8.19
N GLU A 625 -24.20 -1.62 -8.07
CA GLU A 625 -23.13 -2.32 -8.78
C GLU A 625 -23.15 -2.15 -10.30
N PRO A 626 -24.31 -2.21 -10.99
CA PRO A 626 -24.35 -2.02 -12.43
C PRO A 626 -23.93 -0.62 -12.89
N MET A 627 -23.95 0.39 -12.01
CA MET A 627 -23.53 1.77 -12.31
C MET A 627 -22.07 2.06 -11.90
N THR A 628 -21.37 1.11 -11.27
CA THR A 628 -19.99 1.31 -10.81
C THR A 628 -18.96 0.98 -11.89
N VAL A 629 -18.15 1.96 -12.29
CA VAL A 629 -17.11 1.77 -13.32
C VAL A 629 -15.85 1.09 -12.79
N HIS A 630 -15.67 1.14 -11.46
CA HIS A 630 -14.52 0.62 -10.71
C HIS A 630 -13.19 1.23 -11.22
N GLU A 631 -13.15 2.57 -11.30
CA GLU A 631 -11.97 3.35 -11.73
C GLU A 631 -11.10 3.78 -10.54
N SER A 632 -11.39 3.24 -9.36
CA SER A 632 -10.48 3.17 -8.23
C SER A 632 -10.11 1.71 -7.98
N SER A 633 -8.83 1.46 -7.70
CA SER A 633 -8.31 0.15 -7.32
C SER A 633 -8.94 -0.37 -6.01
N LEU A 634 -9.50 0.50 -5.17
CA LEU A 634 -10.18 0.13 -3.93
C LEU A 634 -11.59 -0.44 -4.15
N SER A 635 -12.19 -0.21 -5.32
CA SER A 635 -13.60 -0.53 -5.57
C SER A 635 -13.91 -2.03 -5.61
N PRO A 636 -13.20 -2.88 -6.38
CA PRO A 636 -13.64 -4.26 -6.57
C PRO A 636 -13.69 -5.07 -5.27
N CYS A 637 -12.88 -4.72 -4.26
CA CYS A 637 -12.84 -5.40 -2.98
C CYS A 637 -14.21 -5.46 -2.28
N VAL A 638 -14.83 -4.31 -2.05
CA VAL A 638 -16.12 -4.23 -1.35
C VAL A 638 -17.21 -4.96 -2.14
N HIS A 639 -17.20 -4.83 -3.46
CA HIS A 639 -18.15 -5.51 -4.34
C HIS A 639 -17.96 -7.04 -4.29
N SER A 640 -16.72 -7.54 -4.24
CA SER A 640 -16.44 -8.97 -4.07
C SER A 640 -16.97 -9.49 -2.74
N ILE A 641 -16.75 -8.75 -1.64
CA ILE A 641 -17.23 -9.11 -0.29
C ILE A 641 -18.76 -9.20 -0.26
N LEU A 642 -19.46 -8.18 -0.76
CA LEU A 642 -20.91 -8.17 -0.76
C LEU A 642 -21.49 -9.23 -1.72
N ALA A 643 -20.91 -9.42 -2.90
CA ALA A 643 -21.31 -10.49 -3.81
C ALA A 643 -21.16 -11.88 -3.17
N ALA A 644 -20.06 -12.13 -2.43
CA ALA A 644 -19.86 -13.37 -1.69
C ALA A 644 -20.93 -13.57 -0.60
N LYS A 645 -21.23 -12.51 0.18
CA LYS A 645 -22.30 -12.52 1.20
C LYS A 645 -23.68 -12.85 0.61
N LEU A 646 -23.96 -12.34 -0.60
CA LEU A 646 -25.19 -12.58 -1.35
C LEU A 646 -25.19 -13.92 -2.12
N GLY A 647 -24.13 -14.74 -2.03
CA GLY A 647 -24.02 -16.02 -2.74
C GLY A 647 -23.82 -15.90 -4.26
N ARG A 648 -23.43 -14.72 -4.76
CA ARG A 648 -23.28 -14.40 -6.19
C ARG A 648 -21.90 -14.81 -6.69
N LYS A 649 -21.73 -16.12 -6.91
CA LYS A 649 -20.41 -16.73 -7.14
C LYS A 649 -19.60 -16.10 -8.27
N GLU A 650 -20.21 -15.95 -9.43
CA GLU A 650 -19.54 -15.44 -10.63
C GLU A 650 -19.08 -14.00 -10.41
N LYS A 651 -19.95 -13.14 -9.87
CA LYS A 651 -19.63 -11.73 -9.58
C LYS A 651 -18.55 -11.59 -8.50
N ALA A 652 -18.61 -12.40 -7.44
CA ALA A 652 -17.60 -12.39 -6.38
C ALA A 652 -16.22 -12.76 -6.92
N TYR A 653 -16.14 -13.78 -7.77
CA TYR A 653 -14.91 -14.24 -8.42
C TYR A 653 -14.39 -13.24 -9.47
N GLU A 654 -15.28 -12.68 -10.31
CA GLU A 654 -14.95 -11.62 -11.28
C GLU A 654 -14.25 -10.44 -10.58
N MET A 655 -14.86 -9.91 -9.52
CA MET A 655 -14.32 -8.77 -8.78
C MET A 655 -13.05 -9.12 -8.02
N TYR A 656 -12.96 -10.34 -7.47
CA TYR A 656 -11.73 -10.82 -6.84
C TYR A 656 -10.57 -10.87 -7.84
N LEU A 657 -10.76 -11.46 -9.02
CA LEU A 657 -9.69 -11.59 -10.00
C LEU A 657 -9.23 -10.20 -10.49
N ARG A 658 -10.18 -9.27 -10.66
CA ARG A 658 -9.89 -7.88 -11.00
C ARG A 658 -9.00 -7.18 -9.97
N THR A 659 -9.25 -7.35 -8.68
CA THR A 659 -8.38 -6.78 -7.63
C THR A 659 -7.06 -7.55 -7.51
N ALA A 660 -7.10 -8.89 -7.55
CA ALA A 660 -5.93 -9.73 -7.33
C ALA A 660 -4.88 -9.60 -8.43
N ARG A 661 -5.30 -9.26 -9.65
CA ARG A 661 -4.43 -9.14 -10.82
C ARG A 661 -4.42 -7.74 -11.42
N LEU A 662 -4.85 -6.73 -10.64
CA LEU A 662 -4.96 -5.35 -11.11
C LEU A 662 -3.66 -4.88 -11.76
N ASP A 663 -2.54 -5.00 -11.04
CA ASP A 663 -1.21 -4.62 -11.53
C ASP A 663 -0.63 -5.65 -12.50
N LEU A 664 -0.80 -6.94 -12.24
CA LEU A 664 -0.20 -8.02 -13.04
C LEU A 664 -0.71 -8.03 -14.49
N ASP A 665 -1.99 -7.70 -14.70
CA ASP A 665 -2.63 -7.67 -16.01
C ASP A 665 -2.85 -6.23 -16.52
N ASP A 666 -2.42 -5.24 -15.73
CA ASP A 666 -2.56 -3.80 -15.97
C ASP A 666 -4.00 -3.41 -16.37
N TYR A 667 -4.93 -3.70 -15.47
CA TYR A 667 -6.37 -3.46 -15.68
C TYR A 667 -6.71 -1.98 -15.85
N ASN A 668 -6.05 -1.12 -15.07
CA ASN A 668 -6.28 0.34 -15.07
C ASN A 668 -5.43 1.08 -16.11
N ASN A 669 -4.47 0.40 -16.75
CA ASN A 669 -3.55 0.97 -17.72
C ASN A 669 -2.76 2.17 -17.14
N ASP A 670 -2.24 1.97 -15.93
CA ASP A 670 -1.42 2.92 -15.18
C ASP A 670 -0.42 2.25 -14.22
N THR A 671 -0.13 0.96 -14.43
CA THR A 671 0.84 0.21 -13.60
C THR A 671 2.28 0.72 -13.83
N GLU A 672 2.55 1.38 -14.95
CA GLU A 672 3.81 2.11 -15.20
C GLU A 672 4.13 3.15 -14.12
N ASP A 673 3.10 3.71 -13.46
CA ASP A 673 3.25 4.70 -12.38
C ASP A 673 3.64 4.07 -11.02
N GLY A 674 3.66 2.75 -10.94
CA GLY A 674 3.83 1.95 -9.72
C GLY A 674 2.62 1.07 -9.41
N CYS A 675 2.82 0.02 -8.61
CA CYS A 675 1.78 -0.92 -8.20
C CYS A 675 0.81 -0.32 -7.18
N HIS A 676 -0.44 -0.77 -7.14
CA HIS A 676 -1.48 -0.23 -6.26
C HIS A 676 -1.46 -0.89 -4.87
N THR A 677 -0.38 -0.68 -4.11
CA THR A 677 -0.11 -1.33 -2.81
C THR A 677 -1.27 -1.31 -1.82
N THR A 678 -1.98 -0.19 -1.65
CA THR A 678 -3.11 -0.15 -0.70
C THR A 678 -4.31 -1.00 -1.15
N SER A 679 -4.55 -1.10 -2.47
CA SER A 679 -5.55 -2.00 -3.04
C SER A 679 -5.20 -3.48 -2.85
N MET A 680 -3.91 -3.80 -2.69
CA MET A 680 -3.49 -5.17 -2.41
C MET A 680 -4.01 -5.70 -1.07
N ALA A 681 -4.23 -4.83 -0.09
CA ALA A 681 -4.94 -5.18 1.13
C ALA A 681 -6.42 -5.48 0.86
N GLY A 682 -7.03 -4.76 -0.09
CA GLY A 682 -8.37 -5.06 -0.61
C GLY A 682 -8.47 -6.45 -1.25
N THR A 683 -7.44 -6.94 -1.93
CA THR A 683 -7.39 -8.33 -2.42
C THR A 683 -7.44 -9.32 -1.25
N TRP A 684 -6.66 -9.10 -0.20
CA TRP A 684 -6.71 -9.94 1.00
C TRP A 684 -8.08 -9.88 1.69
N MET A 685 -8.70 -8.69 1.80
CA MET A 685 -10.04 -8.53 2.36
C MET A 685 -11.11 -9.24 1.52
N SER A 686 -11.04 -9.16 0.19
CA SER A 686 -11.94 -9.90 -0.71
C SER A 686 -11.91 -11.39 -0.42
N PHE A 687 -10.73 -11.91 -0.08
CA PHE A 687 -10.57 -13.28 0.35
C PHE A 687 -11.09 -13.53 1.78
N ALA A 688 -10.51 -12.88 2.78
CA ALA A 688 -10.79 -13.16 4.18
C ALA A 688 -12.23 -12.75 4.57
N LYS A 689 -12.65 -11.54 4.20
CA LYS A 689 -13.98 -11.01 4.50
C LYS A 689 -15.03 -11.41 3.45
N GLY A 690 -14.65 -11.73 2.22
CA GLY A 690 -15.55 -12.25 1.20
C GLY A 690 -15.66 -13.78 1.24
N PHE A 691 -14.70 -14.49 0.63
CA PHE A 691 -14.75 -15.95 0.49
C PHE A 691 -14.69 -16.71 1.83
N ALA A 692 -13.93 -16.27 2.83
CA ALA A 692 -13.97 -16.92 4.14
C ALA A 692 -15.10 -16.41 5.05
N GLY A 693 -15.78 -15.33 4.64
CA GLY A 693 -16.84 -14.70 5.43
C GLY A 693 -16.38 -14.29 6.83
N MET A 694 -15.10 -13.95 7.00
CA MET A 694 -14.51 -13.61 8.29
C MET A 694 -15.10 -12.31 8.83
N ARG A 695 -15.63 -12.32 10.05
CA ARG A 695 -16.07 -11.13 10.79
C ARG A 695 -15.64 -11.22 12.25
N VAL A 696 -15.48 -10.07 12.90
CA VAL A 696 -15.38 -10.00 14.36
C VAL A 696 -16.58 -9.21 14.85
N ARG A 697 -17.46 -9.85 15.62
CA ARG A 697 -18.67 -9.22 16.18
C ARG A 697 -18.59 -9.30 17.68
N ASN A 698 -18.63 -8.17 18.37
CA ASN A 698 -18.56 -8.10 19.83
C ASN A 698 -17.37 -8.88 20.41
N GLY A 699 -16.20 -8.79 19.75
CA GLY A 699 -14.98 -9.51 20.13
C GLY A 699 -15.00 -11.02 19.88
N GLU A 700 -16.02 -11.56 19.22
CA GLU A 700 -16.10 -12.97 18.83
C GLU A 700 -15.86 -13.15 17.32
N LEU A 701 -15.11 -14.19 16.95
CA LEU A 701 -14.71 -14.46 15.57
C LEU A 701 -15.75 -15.34 14.86
N TYR A 702 -16.15 -14.92 13.65
CA TYR A 702 -17.14 -15.59 12.80
C TYR A 702 -16.53 -15.93 11.45
N PHE A 703 -16.93 -17.07 10.91
CA PHE A 703 -16.67 -17.48 9.53
C PHE A 703 -17.96 -17.92 8.85
N ASN A 704 -18.12 -17.50 7.60
CA ASN A 704 -19.15 -18.00 6.70
C ASN A 704 -18.51 -18.38 5.35
N PRO A 705 -17.74 -19.49 5.31
CA PRO A 705 -16.98 -19.86 4.13
C PRO A 705 -17.86 -20.05 2.89
N PHE A 706 -17.37 -19.52 1.79
CA PHE A 706 -17.97 -19.49 0.47
C PHE A 706 -16.91 -19.90 -0.55
N LEU A 707 -17.21 -20.91 -1.38
CA LEU A 707 -16.29 -21.45 -2.38
C LEU A 707 -16.81 -21.14 -3.80
N PRO A 708 -16.08 -20.33 -4.60
CA PRO A 708 -16.40 -20.11 -6.00
C PRO A 708 -16.15 -21.39 -6.81
N ASP A 709 -16.85 -21.54 -7.94
CA ASP A 709 -16.82 -22.79 -8.71
C ASP A 709 -15.45 -23.06 -9.39
N HIS A 710 -14.63 -22.01 -9.53
CA HIS A 710 -13.27 -22.09 -10.06
C HIS A 710 -12.25 -22.71 -9.08
N TRP A 711 -12.58 -22.81 -7.78
CA TRP A 711 -11.65 -23.29 -6.76
C TRP A 711 -12.06 -24.68 -6.27
N ASP A 712 -11.08 -25.57 -6.11
CA ASP A 712 -11.28 -26.86 -5.45
C ASP A 712 -11.27 -26.74 -3.93
N GLY A 713 -10.59 -25.71 -3.43
CA GLY A 713 -10.49 -25.38 -2.02
C GLY A 713 -9.55 -24.20 -1.79
N TYR A 714 -9.48 -23.77 -0.54
CA TYR A 714 -8.49 -22.80 -0.09
C TYR A 714 -8.06 -23.05 1.35
N SER A 715 -6.93 -22.47 1.75
CA SER A 715 -6.47 -22.42 3.13
C SER A 715 -5.80 -21.09 3.42
N PHE A 716 -6.02 -20.52 4.60
CA PHE A 716 -5.34 -19.30 5.04
C PHE A 716 -5.11 -19.29 6.54
N LYS A 717 -4.16 -18.45 6.96
CA LYS A 717 -3.77 -18.30 8.36
C LYS A 717 -4.12 -16.91 8.87
N ILE A 718 -4.52 -16.86 10.14
CA ILE A 718 -4.69 -15.62 10.89
C ILE A 718 -4.19 -15.79 12.32
N LYS A 719 -3.87 -14.66 12.97
CA LYS A 719 -3.60 -14.56 14.39
C LYS A 719 -4.70 -13.74 15.04
N PHE A 720 -5.55 -14.37 15.86
CA PHE A 720 -6.64 -13.70 16.56
C PHE A 720 -6.44 -13.81 18.07
N ARG A 721 -6.25 -12.67 18.76
CA ARG A 721 -6.01 -12.60 20.21
C ARG A 721 -4.93 -13.60 20.66
N GLU A 722 -3.75 -13.48 20.07
CA GLU A 722 -2.57 -14.33 20.28
C GLU A 722 -2.73 -15.82 19.92
N ARG A 723 -3.79 -16.18 19.19
CA ARG A 723 -4.01 -17.56 18.71
C ARG A 723 -3.84 -17.65 17.20
N ASN A 724 -2.90 -18.48 16.76
CA ASN A 724 -2.68 -18.84 15.37
C ASN A 724 -3.72 -19.86 14.93
N LEU A 725 -4.51 -19.49 13.93
CA LEU A 725 -5.56 -20.31 13.34
C LEU A 725 -5.26 -20.58 11.87
N THR A 726 -5.50 -21.80 11.43
CA THR A 726 -5.53 -22.18 10.01
C THR A 726 -6.97 -22.54 9.64
N ILE A 727 -7.52 -21.86 8.64
CA ILE A 727 -8.88 -22.10 8.14
C ILE A 727 -8.75 -22.66 6.73
N ALA A 728 -9.31 -23.84 6.51
CA ALA A 728 -9.34 -24.51 5.21
C ALA A 728 -10.78 -24.83 4.80
N ALA A 729 -11.16 -24.48 3.58
CA ALA A 729 -12.46 -24.82 3.01
C ALA A 729 -12.28 -25.63 1.74
N ARG A 730 -13.02 -26.74 1.62
CA ARG A 730 -13.11 -27.59 0.42
C ARG A 730 -14.57 -27.92 0.16
N LYS A 731 -14.88 -28.54 -0.98
CA LYS A 731 -16.25 -28.93 -1.34
C LYS A 731 -16.91 -29.74 -0.20
N GLY A 732 -17.88 -29.12 0.49
CA GLY A 732 -18.70 -29.73 1.54
C GLY A 732 -18.13 -29.71 2.96
N GLU A 733 -16.92 -29.18 3.20
CA GLU A 733 -16.30 -29.17 4.53
C GLU A 733 -15.43 -27.93 4.75
N VAL A 734 -15.51 -27.37 5.96
CA VAL A 734 -14.61 -26.38 6.52
C VAL A 734 -13.88 -27.00 7.70
N GLU A 735 -12.56 -26.88 7.73
CA GLU A 735 -11.72 -27.25 8.85
C GLU A 735 -11.07 -25.99 9.44
N ILE A 736 -11.19 -25.83 10.76
CA ILE A 736 -10.49 -24.78 11.51
C ILE A 736 -9.56 -25.45 12.50
N SER A 737 -8.27 -25.19 12.37
CA SER A 737 -7.20 -25.69 13.24
C SER A 737 -6.68 -24.57 14.11
N ASN A 738 -6.51 -24.85 15.40
CA ASN A 738 -5.89 -23.96 16.37
C ASN A 738 -4.49 -24.50 16.69
N GLU A 739 -3.46 -23.78 16.24
CA GLU A 739 -2.04 -24.14 16.41
C GLU A 739 -1.47 -23.60 17.73
N SER A 740 -2.32 -23.13 18.63
CA SER A 740 -1.94 -22.44 19.88
C SER A 740 -2.21 -23.28 21.12
N ALA A 741 -1.62 -22.86 22.24
CA ALA A 741 -1.72 -23.56 23.52
C ALA A 741 -3.06 -23.38 24.26
N GLU A 742 -3.91 -22.46 23.81
CA GLU A 742 -5.19 -22.16 24.44
C GLU A 742 -6.35 -22.40 23.48
N ALA A 743 -7.47 -22.89 24.00
CA ALA A 743 -8.70 -23.07 23.22
C ALA A 743 -9.30 -21.72 22.79
N LEU A 744 -10.11 -21.74 21.73
CA LEU A 744 -10.85 -20.58 21.24
C LEU A 744 -12.30 -20.95 20.95
N LYS A 745 -13.22 -20.13 21.43
CA LYS A 745 -14.62 -20.13 20.97
C LYS A 745 -14.74 -19.22 19.75
N LEU A 746 -15.34 -19.74 18.68
CA LEU A 746 -15.64 -19.02 17.44
C LEU A 746 -16.96 -19.51 16.85
N TYR A 747 -17.40 -18.91 15.75
CA TYR A 747 -18.65 -19.26 15.08
C TYR A 747 -18.39 -19.63 13.62
N VAL A 748 -19.02 -20.71 13.17
CA VAL A 748 -19.02 -21.13 11.76
C VAL A 748 -20.47 -21.30 11.35
N PHE A 749 -20.92 -20.59 10.32
CA PHE A 749 -22.34 -20.51 9.93
C PHE A 749 -23.25 -20.15 11.13
N ASP A 750 -22.84 -19.11 11.87
CA ASP A 750 -23.47 -18.60 13.11
C ASP A 750 -23.67 -19.63 14.23
N LYS A 751 -23.02 -20.79 14.16
CA LYS A 751 -23.04 -21.82 15.21
C LYS A 751 -21.72 -21.80 15.98
N ALA A 752 -21.83 -21.67 17.30
CA ALA A 752 -20.67 -21.72 18.18
C ALA A 752 -19.90 -23.05 18.03
N ARG A 753 -18.58 -22.93 18.00
CA ARG A 753 -17.60 -24.02 17.97
C ARG A 753 -16.50 -23.69 18.97
N GLU A 754 -16.07 -24.70 19.71
CA GLU A 754 -14.88 -24.61 20.55
C GLU A 754 -13.77 -25.39 19.83
N VAL A 755 -12.68 -24.69 19.53
CA VAL A 755 -11.48 -25.29 18.93
C VAL A 755 -10.43 -25.40 20.03
N GLY A 756 -10.22 -26.63 20.52
CA GLY A 756 -9.25 -26.91 21.56
C GLY A 756 -7.82 -26.50 21.18
N ALA A 757 -6.94 -26.40 22.17
CA ALA A 757 -5.51 -26.17 21.94
C ALA A 757 -4.91 -27.29 21.09
N ASN A 758 -4.11 -26.94 20.07
CA ASN A 758 -3.49 -27.91 19.13
C ASN A 758 -4.50 -28.90 18.53
N ALA A 759 -5.73 -28.46 18.27
CA ALA A 759 -6.82 -29.29 17.75
C ALA A 759 -7.49 -28.65 16.54
N SER A 760 -8.28 -29.43 15.81
CA SER A 760 -9.11 -28.95 14.70
C SER A 760 -10.58 -29.33 14.86
N VAL A 761 -11.45 -28.53 14.25
CA VAL A 761 -12.89 -28.81 14.13
C VAL A 761 -13.27 -28.83 12.65
N LYS A 762 -14.09 -29.82 12.26
CA LYS A 762 -14.66 -29.94 10.92
C LYS A 762 -16.15 -29.63 10.94
N VAL A 763 -16.60 -28.83 9.98
CA VAL A 763 -17.99 -28.38 9.86
C VAL A 763 -18.43 -28.59 8.41
N ALA A 764 -19.60 -29.19 8.20
CA ALA A 764 -20.18 -29.30 6.87
C ALA A 764 -20.59 -27.92 6.34
N MET A 765 -20.28 -27.65 5.06
CA MET A 765 -20.70 -26.44 4.34
C MET A 765 -22.16 -26.51 3.89
#